data_AF-A0A074J3B7-F1
#
_entry.id   AF-A0A074J3B7-F1
#
_cell.length_a   1.000
_cell.length_b   1.000
_cell.length_c   1.000
_cell.angle_alpha   90.00
_cell.angle_beta   90.00
_cell.angle_gamma   90.00
#
_symmetry.space_group_name_H-M   'P 1'
#
loop_
_entity.id
_entity.type
_entity.pdbx_description
1 polymer ?
#
loop_
_entity_poly.entity_id
_entity_poly.type
_entity_poly.pdbx_seq_one_letter_code
_entity_poly.pdbx_strand_id
1 'polypeptide(L)'
;MRTKDFIYYASAAVLLAVTTQVAHADEVATQTPSVTEGNQYQPATAAEIFGGEAALPATPSSTVSAPVATSEVAKPSAPAVSTSLAPESSEAVTTAASTSVANSTVAVASTSVTSSVVSSESATASTSATSSETSNSAVATPAKLTNSTDVPSPTLKVQPKTFIDVSSHNGEISVDDYRALARQGVGGVVVKLTEDTWYNNPKAASQVRNAQIAGLQVSTYHFSRYTTEEEARAEARFFIQAAQNLNLSKSTVMVNDFEDSKMLPNINRNTQAWVNEMRKHGYNNLMFYTSASWLDENNLGYRGPVSTSQFGIENFWVAQYPSSTLTATSAKNMRYNAKTGAWQFSATANLLPSKHVFDHSVDYTGRFTANASAEVDATQGNLSGTISIVNNNPTVGSFDVVISNVKAPNGVETVSVPIWSEINGQDDIIWYTANRQNSGTYTVNVKASAHKNSTGLYNIHLYYVQKDGQLTGVGGTTTQVFIGKTPEQLKPKANFAIENNNAKAGTFDAVITNISAPLGVKEVLVPSWSLENGQDDLIWHKATKQTDGSYRVTIKASEHKGTKGNYRADAYIVDNSNNRHYIAEKVVAVDYARPSGVLTIENNNTAAGTFDAVVRNIVAPTGLKEVLVPSWSLAGGQDDLIWHKATRQADGSYRVTIKATDHKNSTGKYRADAYLVDDFNKRFYLTEKVVEVTQTRPSASLFIENNNADLGTFDAVIRNIVAPNGVKEVLVPSWSLVNGQDDLVWHKASRQSDGSYRVTIKSSEHKNSLGNYRADVYIVDNANQRHYVTETIVDVKHNKPVGTISVVNNNNDTGTFDVFITNLTNPSGISGVVIPVWSEQNGQDDLVWHNATKQDDGSYKVTISASQHKWNSGKYVVHGYIVDASGKNIGFGATSADVVAPKKIGSASRGNYDVLNKIVYLDAGHGGYDPGASYFGISEKSLTLAIQSRVKAKLESEGYQVVTTRTSDTYVDLTDRSRAANASESDIFVSIHINASGSSAAQGIETYYYQPYAEYPSRINATYHANPTRLSMSDTLANAIQSSLINATGAQNQGVKRQTFAVLRETTAPAVLLELGFLSNPQEAARLSTSAYQETLANAIVAGIKRYYSIYN
;
A
#
# COMPACT_ATOMS: atom_id res chain seq x y z
N MET A 1 33.18 30.58 -39.90
CA MET A 1 32.92 31.68 -38.93
C MET A 1 31.42 31.71 -38.61
N ARG A 2 31.05 32.03 -37.35
CA ARG A 2 29.78 32.64 -36.90
C ARG A 2 28.41 32.02 -37.31
N THR A 3 27.73 31.45 -36.30
CA THR A 3 26.28 31.60 -35.94
C THR A 3 25.16 31.39 -36.98
N LYS A 4 24.04 30.73 -36.68
CA LYS A 4 23.47 30.21 -35.40
C LYS A 4 23.13 28.69 -35.55
N ASP A 5 22.21 27.99 -34.85
CA ASP A 5 21.21 28.27 -33.78
C ASP A 5 20.84 26.97 -33.00
N PHE A 6 19.78 27.01 -32.17
CA PHE A 6 19.07 25.88 -31.51
C PHE A 6 19.76 25.13 -30.35
N ILE A 7 19.54 25.67 -29.14
CA ILE A 7 18.97 25.03 -27.94
C ILE A 7 18.95 23.48 -27.88
N TYR A 8 19.68 22.88 -26.94
CA TYR A 8 19.14 22.26 -25.70
C TYR A 8 20.28 21.98 -24.69
N TYR A 9 19.99 22.00 -23.39
CA TYR A 9 20.99 21.94 -22.30
C TYR A 9 20.85 20.68 -21.42
N ALA A 10 21.97 20.21 -20.87
CA ALA A 10 22.00 19.21 -19.81
C ALA A 10 23.12 19.51 -18.76
N SER A 11 22.75 19.36 -17.49
CA SER A 11 23.55 18.94 -16.32
C SER A 11 25.00 19.42 -16.09
N ALA A 12 25.26 20.13 -14.97
CA ALA A 12 25.98 19.58 -13.78
C ALA A 12 26.56 20.63 -12.78
N ALA A 13 26.02 20.64 -11.53
CA ALA A 13 26.68 20.83 -10.21
C ALA A 13 27.51 22.14 -9.91
N VAL A 14 27.92 22.53 -8.67
CA VAL A 14 28.11 21.89 -7.33
C VAL A 14 27.88 22.92 -6.18
N LEU A 15 27.25 22.51 -5.04
CA LEU A 15 27.13 23.18 -3.70
C LEU A 15 26.58 24.65 -3.63
N LEU A 16 25.91 25.13 -2.57
CA LEU A 16 25.93 24.79 -1.13
C LEU A 16 24.51 24.92 -0.50
N ALA A 17 24.34 24.55 0.78
CA ALA A 17 23.03 24.30 1.40
C ALA A 17 22.47 25.44 2.30
N VAL A 18 21.14 25.45 2.47
CA VAL A 18 20.40 25.58 3.76
C VAL A 18 18.93 25.13 3.53
N THR A 19 18.28 24.63 4.58
CA THR A 19 16.93 24.02 4.55
C THR A 19 15.77 25.01 4.68
N THR A 20 14.68 24.80 3.92
CA THR A 20 13.33 25.28 4.27
C THR A 20 12.28 24.22 3.94
N GLN A 21 11.26 24.10 4.80
CA GLN A 21 10.14 23.17 4.63
C GLN A 21 9.16 23.65 3.55
N VAL A 22 8.52 22.72 2.84
CA VAL A 22 7.29 22.98 2.08
C VAL A 22 6.13 22.39 2.88
N ALA A 23 5.11 23.19 3.14
CA ALA A 23 3.88 22.72 3.78
C ALA A 23 2.98 22.03 2.74
N HIS A 24 2.57 20.79 3.01
CA HIS A 24 1.34 20.28 2.41
C HIS A 24 0.15 20.91 3.14
N ALA A 25 -0.84 21.37 2.38
CA ALA A 25 -2.15 21.72 2.90
C ALA A 25 -3.06 20.50 2.73
N ASP A 26 -3.80 20.13 3.78
CA ASP A 26 -4.82 19.09 3.70
C ASP A 26 -6.02 19.58 2.90
N GLU A 27 -6.48 18.80 1.92
CA GLU A 27 -7.75 19.03 1.24
C GLU A 27 -8.82 18.08 1.80
N VAL A 28 -9.89 18.65 2.36
CA VAL A 28 -10.88 17.92 3.15
C VAL A 28 -11.92 17.27 2.24
N ALA A 29 -11.70 15.98 1.91
CA ALA A 29 -12.66 15.18 1.15
C ALA A 29 -13.92 14.85 1.98
N THR A 30 -14.97 15.67 1.82
CA THR A 30 -16.29 15.42 2.43
C THR A 30 -16.97 14.21 1.78
N GLN A 31 -17.17 13.14 2.54
CA GLN A 31 -18.03 12.03 2.15
C GLN A 31 -19.48 12.29 2.56
N THR A 32 -20.41 12.21 1.60
CA THR A 32 -21.85 12.06 1.85
C THR A 32 -22.34 10.75 1.23
N PRO A 33 -23.27 10.02 1.86
CA PRO A 33 -23.48 8.60 1.59
C PRO A 33 -24.36 8.33 0.37
N SER A 34 -24.00 7.32 -0.42
CA SER A 34 -24.89 6.67 -1.37
C SER A 34 -25.66 5.53 -0.70
N VAL A 35 -26.98 5.49 -0.94
CA VAL A 35 -27.89 4.42 -0.49
C VAL A 35 -28.43 3.72 -1.73
N THR A 36 -28.52 2.38 -1.69
CA THR A 36 -29.23 1.59 -2.70
C THR A 36 -29.72 0.31 -2.00
N GLU A 37 -30.96 0.23 -1.49
CA GLU A 37 -32.29 0.10 -2.13
C GLU A 37 -32.75 -1.37 -2.15
N GLY A 38 -34.04 -1.63 -1.89
CA GLY A 38 -34.59 -3.00 -1.96
C GLY A 38 -35.79 -3.32 -1.07
N ASN A 39 -36.99 -2.76 -1.35
CA ASN A 39 -38.18 -3.55 -1.73
C ASN A 39 -39.50 -2.74 -1.78
N GLN A 40 -40.08 -2.73 -2.98
CA GLN A 40 -41.51 -2.85 -3.31
C GLN A 40 -42.60 -2.21 -2.40
N TYR A 41 -43.31 -1.22 -2.97
CA TYR A 41 -44.79 -1.27 -3.02
C TYR A 41 -45.32 -0.63 -4.32
N GLN A 42 -46.54 -0.97 -4.74
CA GLN A 42 -47.10 -0.55 -6.02
C GLN A 42 -47.74 0.85 -5.99
N PRO A 43 -47.69 1.62 -7.10
CA PRO A 43 -48.45 2.86 -7.26
C PRO A 43 -49.90 2.57 -7.72
N ALA A 44 -50.84 3.44 -7.31
CA ALA A 44 -52.19 3.51 -7.85
C ALA A 44 -52.38 4.82 -8.65
N THR A 45 -53.20 4.76 -9.70
CA THR A 45 -53.39 5.84 -10.68
C THR A 45 -54.48 6.85 -10.30
N ALA A 46 -54.24 8.13 -10.57
CA ALA A 46 -55.27 9.08 -11.02
C ALA A 46 -54.63 10.26 -11.77
N ALA A 47 -55.35 10.82 -12.73
CA ALA A 47 -55.06 12.10 -13.39
C ALA A 47 -56.39 12.90 -13.50
N GLU A 48 -56.41 13.96 -14.32
CA GLU A 48 -57.58 14.80 -14.66
C GLU A 48 -58.02 15.87 -13.62
N ILE A 49 -58.59 17.04 -13.99
CA ILE A 49 -58.36 17.96 -15.14
C ILE A 49 -59.01 19.35 -14.88
N PHE A 50 -58.63 20.40 -15.64
CA PHE A 50 -59.25 21.75 -15.83
C PHE A 50 -59.87 22.59 -14.65
N GLY A 51 -59.28 23.78 -14.43
CA GLY A 51 -59.94 25.08 -14.76
C GLY A 51 -60.79 25.84 -13.73
N GLY A 52 -60.70 27.20 -13.73
CA GLY A 52 -61.61 28.13 -13.02
C GLY A 52 -60.96 29.45 -12.57
N GLU A 53 -61.66 30.61 -12.69
CA GLU A 53 -61.09 31.96 -12.45
C GLU A 53 -62.12 32.96 -11.85
N ALA A 54 -61.65 33.86 -10.95
CA ALA A 54 -62.34 35.04 -10.35
C ALA A 54 -63.60 34.78 -9.47
N ALA A 55 -64.05 35.64 -8.52
CA ALA A 55 -63.78 37.06 -8.21
C ALA A 55 -63.95 37.43 -6.69
N LEU A 56 -63.92 38.74 -6.37
CA LEU A 56 -63.94 39.43 -5.05
C LEU A 56 -65.40 39.81 -4.57
N PRO A 57 -65.71 40.51 -3.42
CA PRO A 57 -64.86 41.33 -2.51
C PRO A 57 -65.19 41.44 -0.97
N ALA A 58 -64.36 42.23 -0.25
CA ALA A 58 -64.65 43.16 0.89
C ALA A 58 -64.88 42.70 2.38
N THR A 59 -63.80 42.78 3.20
CA THR A 59 -63.53 43.67 4.40
C THR A 59 -64.65 44.15 5.38
N PRO A 60 -64.38 44.59 6.66
CA PRO A 60 -63.09 44.90 7.35
C PRO A 60 -62.95 44.43 8.85
N SER A 61 -61.99 45.03 9.61
CA SER A 61 -61.70 44.99 11.08
C SER A 61 -60.47 44.13 11.46
N SER A 62 -59.27 44.65 11.82
CA SER A 62 -58.83 45.45 13.00
C SER A 62 -58.79 44.65 14.32
N THR A 63 -57.74 44.71 15.18
CA THR A 63 -56.39 45.33 15.14
C THR A 63 -55.52 44.85 16.32
N VAL A 64 -54.20 44.62 16.12
CA VAL A 64 -53.07 44.95 17.07
C VAL A 64 -53.01 44.16 18.42
N SER A 65 -51.87 43.80 19.05
CA SER A 65 -50.44 44.16 18.90
C SER A 65 -49.45 43.00 19.18
N ALA A 66 -48.15 43.30 19.06
CA ALA A 66 -47.01 42.46 19.49
C ALA A 66 -46.71 42.58 21.00
N PRO A 67 -45.57 42.00 21.46
CA PRO A 67 -44.59 42.85 22.15
C PRO A 67 -43.20 42.88 21.49
N VAL A 68 -42.42 43.90 21.84
CA VAL A 68 -41.06 44.22 21.35
C VAL A 68 -40.11 44.34 22.55
N ALA A 69 -38.80 44.17 22.34
CA ALA A 69 -37.78 44.22 23.39
C ALA A 69 -37.19 45.64 23.63
N THR A 70 -37.06 46.03 24.90
CA THR A 70 -36.29 47.15 25.47
C THR A 70 -36.15 46.89 26.99
N SER A 71 -34.95 46.86 27.60
CA SER A 71 -34.21 47.96 28.27
C SER A 71 -34.94 48.58 29.48
N GLU A 72 -34.34 48.92 30.64
CA GLU A 72 -33.05 49.62 30.87
C GLU A 72 -32.46 49.45 32.31
N VAL A 73 -31.18 49.81 32.47
CA VAL A 73 -30.51 50.53 33.61
C VAL A 73 -30.70 50.06 35.08
N ALA A 74 -29.59 49.68 35.75
CA ALA A 74 -29.06 50.38 36.95
C ALA A 74 -27.71 49.83 37.51
N LYS A 75 -26.88 50.73 38.05
CA LYS A 75 -25.74 50.51 39.00
C LYS A 75 -26.29 50.27 40.44
N PRO A 76 -25.51 49.87 41.50
CA PRO A 76 -24.07 50.13 41.71
C PRO A 76 -23.22 49.03 42.42
N SER A 77 -21.93 49.35 42.60
CA SER A 77 -20.98 49.01 43.70
C SER A 77 -20.94 47.63 44.40
N ALA A 78 -19.71 47.09 44.48
CA ALA A 78 -19.24 46.14 45.52
C ALA A 78 -18.87 46.88 46.84
N PRO A 79 -18.28 46.27 47.90
CA PRO A 79 -17.96 44.85 48.15
C PRO A 79 -18.33 44.30 49.56
N ALA A 80 -18.23 42.98 49.79
CA ALA A 80 -17.91 42.26 51.05
C ALA A 80 -18.34 40.77 51.00
N VAL A 81 -17.88 39.78 51.81
CA VAL A 81 -16.64 39.50 52.58
C VAL A 81 -16.69 38.00 52.99
N SER A 82 -15.57 37.26 52.86
CA SER A 82 -15.22 36.00 53.58
C SER A 82 -16.08 34.72 53.49
N THR A 83 -15.45 33.63 53.97
CA THR A 83 -15.97 32.27 54.26
C THR A 83 -16.31 31.34 53.08
N SER A 84 -16.27 30.00 53.22
CA SER A 84 -15.16 29.09 53.58
C SER A 84 -15.69 27.65 53.78
N LEU A 85 -14.87 26.64 53.46
CA LEU A 85 -14.98 25.21 53.86
C LEU A 85 -16.12 24.35 53.27
N ALA A 86 -15.71 23.19 52.72
CA ALA A 86 -16.24 21.82 52.85
C ALA A 86 -17.76 21.52 52.60
N PRO A 87 -18.10 20.27 52.20
CA PRO A 87 -18.18 19.20 53.22
C PRO A 87 -17.60 17.82 52.81
N GLU A 88 -16.97 17.19 53.80
CA GLU A 88 -16.87 15.73 54.04
C GLU A 88 -18.20 15.21 54.68
N SER A 89 -18.56 13.93 54.81
CA SER A 89 -18.01 12.61 54.41
C SER A 89 -19.05 11.48 54.73
N SER A 90 -18.65 10.20 54.52
CA SER A 90 -18.94 9.01 55.39
C SER A 90 -20.40 8.50 55.61
N GLU A 91 -20.76 7.28 55.18
CA GLU A 91 -20.78 5.98 55.96
C GLU A 91 -22.10 5.73 56.75
N ALA A 92 -22.60 4.51 57.03
CA ALA A 92 -22.39 3.12 56.54
C ALA A 92 -23.55 2.20 57.07
N VAL A 93 -23.29 0.88 57.28
CA VAL A 93 -24.03 -0.08 58.16
C VAL A 93 -25.18 -0.97 57.59
N THR A 94 -24.78 -2.16 57.10
CA THR A 94 -25.27 -3.57 57.33
C THR A 94 -26.76 -4.05 57.34
N THR A 95 -26.87 -5.40 57.20
CA THR A 95 -27.81 -6.38 57.84
C THR A 95 -29.15 -6.84 57.19
N ALA A 96 -29.04 -7.92 56.37
CA ALA A 96 -29.62 -9.28 56.54
C ALA A 96 -31.15 -9.62 56.59
N ALA A 97 -31.46 -10.85 56.12
CA ALA A 97 -32.66 -11.70 56.34
C ALA A 97 -33.99 -11.30 55.64
N SER A 98 -35.00 -12.17 55.38
CA SER A 98 -35.13 -13.64 55.19
C SER A 98 -36.57 -14.00 54.71
N THR A 99 -36.85 -15.28 54.40
CA THR A 99 -38.19 -15.92 54.11
C THR A 99 -38.89 -15.51 52.78
N SER A 100 -39.53 -16.34 51.92
CA SER A 100 -40.04 -17.74 51.88
C SER A 100 -41.55 -17.96 52.16
N VAL A 101 -42.28 -18.67 51.27
CA VAL A 101 -43.26 -19.77 51.55
C VAL A 101 -43.89 -20.33 50.23
N ALA A 102 -44.45 -21.55 50.27
CA ALA A 102 -45.02 -22.37 49.17
C ALA A 102 -46.44 -21.89 48.68
N ASN A 103 -47.21 -22.52 47.76
CA ASN A 103 -47.56 -23.95 47.46
C ASN A 103 -47.92 -24.13 45.95
N SER A 104 -47.83 -25.29 45.27
CA SER A 104 -48.57 -26.60 45.38
C SER A 104 -50.07 -26.49 44.99
N THR A 105 -50.79 -27.39 44.30
CA THR A 105 -50.73 -28.86 43.96
C THR A 105 -51.57 -29.20 42.68
N VAL A 106 -51.70 -30.39 42.03
CA VAL A 106 -50.97 -31.68 41.73
C VAL A 106 -51.87 -32.54 40.77
N ALA A 107 -51.37 -33.09 39.65
CA ALA A 107 -51.88 -34.31 38.93
C ALA A 107 -50.87 -34.73 37.81
N VAL A 108 -50.38 -35.98 37.57
CA VAL A 108 -50.86 -37.40 37.69
C VAL A 108 -51.65 -37.83 36.42
N ALA A 109 -51.44 -38.96 35.70
CA ALA A 109 -50.71 -40.26 35.83
C ALA A 109 -50.45 -40.91 34.42
N SER A 110 -49.92 -42.14 34.17
CA SER A 110 -48.87 -43.03 34.77
C SER A 110 -48.77 -44.41 34.03
N THR A 111 -47.57 -45.05 33.99
CA THR A 111 -47.29 -46.53 33.90
C THR A 111 -47.76 -47.33 32.65
N SER A 112 -47.38 -48.60 32.36
CA SER A 112 -46.71 -49.75 33.07
C SER A 112 -45.84 -50.60 32.08
N VAL A 113 -44.63 -51.14 32.39
CA VAL A 113 -44.23 -52.32 33.24
C VAL A 113 -44.67 -53.68 32.64
N THR A 114 -43.77 -54.67 32.39
CA THR A 114 -43.44 -55.80 33.31
C THR A 114 -42.06 -56.51 33.16
N SER A 115 -41.39 -56.76 34.32
CA SER A 115 -40.59 -57.96 34.77
C SER A 115 -39.47 -58.59 33.88
N SER A 116 -38.30 -59.10 34.36
CA SER A 116 -37.72 -59.49 35.69
C SER A 116 -36.30 -60.14 35.45
N VAL A 117 -35.36 -60.58 36.33
CA VAL A 117 -34.90 -60.58 37.77
C VAL A 117 -33.59 -61.46 37.79
N VAL A 118 -32.55 -61.46 38.65
CA VAL A 118 -32.14 -60.90 39.98
C VAL A 118 -30.91 -59.93 39.84
N SER A 119 -29.84 -59.72 40.66
CA SER A 119 -29.30 -60.31 41.93
C SER A 119 -28.39 -59.36 42.78
N SER A 120 -28.02 -59.88 43.96
CA SER A 120 -26.98 -59.58 44.98
C SER A 120 -25.55 -59.08 44.59
N GLU A 121 -24.75 -58.40 45.43
CA GLU A 121 -24.93 -57.73 46.76
C GLU A 121 -23.73 -56.82 47.17
N SER A 122 -23.98 -55.78 48.00
CA SER A 122 -23.24 -55.24 49.19
C SER A 122 -21.68 -55.16 49.27
N ALA A 123 -21.00 -54.13 49.86
CA ALA A 123 -21.40 -52.88 50.55
C ALA A 123 -20.21 -51.87 50.82
N THR A 124 -20.54 -50.69 51.40
CA THR A 124 -19.71 -49.74 52.23
C THR A 124 -18.58 -48.84 51.64
N ALA A 125 -18.97 -47.63 51.20
CA ALA A 125 -18.72 -46.30 51.82
C ALA A 125 -17.31 -45.69 52.15
N SER A 126 -17.14 -44.42 51.69
CA SER A 126 -16.65 -43.20 52.43
C SER A 126 -15.33 -42.47 52.07
N THR A 127 -15.46 -41.12 52.07
CA THR A 127 -14.47 -40.04 52.40
C THR A 127 -13.23 -39.73 51.52
N SER A 128 -13.42 -38.73 50.63
CA SER A 128 -12.66 -37.45 50.53
C SER A 128 -11.12 -37.37 50.38
N ALA A 129 -10.74 -36.79 49.23
CA ALA A 129 -9.78 -35.66 49.06
C ALA A 129 -8.27 -35.89 48.86
N THR A 130 -7.70 -34.95 48.07
CA THR A 130 -6.27 -34.62 47.84
C THR A 130 -5.39 -35.57 46.99
N SER A 131 -5.08 -35.09 45.78
CA SER A 131 -3.77 -35.14 45.10
C SER A 131 -2.82 -36.35 45.28
N SER A 132 -2.70 -37.19 44.25
CA SER A 132 -1.43 -37.47 43.53
C SER A 132 -1.63 -38.58 42.49
N GLU A 133 -0.84 -38.53 41.40
CA GLU A 133 -0.57 -39.67 40.49
C GLU A 133 -1.81 -40.29 39.77
N THR A 134 -1.67 -41.20 38.79
CA THR A 134 -0.46 -41.77 38.16
C THR A 134 -0.61 -41.74 36.63
N SER A 135 0.51 -41.64 35.90
CA SER A 135 0.52 -42.02 34.48
C SER A 135 0.26 -43.53 34.37
N ASN A 136 -0.75 -43.95 33.58
CA ASN A 136 -0.85 -45.38 33.26
C ASN A 136 -1.37 -45.67 31.85
N SER A 137 -0.53 -46.39 31.12
CA SER A 137 -0.64 -46.76 29.72
C SER A 137 -1.85 -47.66 29.43
N ALA A 138 -2.75 -47.19 28.57
CA ALA A 138 -3.66 -48.05 27.81
C ALA A 138 -3.33 -47.91 26.31
N VAL A 139 -2.29 -48.62 25.84
CA VAL A 139 -1.94 -48.65 24.42
C VAL A 139 -3.02 -49.45 23.68
N ALA A 140 -3.96 -48.76 23.05
CA ALA A 140 -4.92 -49.39 22.15
C ALA A 140 -4.17 -50.05 20.99
N THR A 141 -4.38 -51.36 20.81
CA THR A 141 -3.77 -52.11 19.71
C THR A 141 -4.16 -51.51 18.36
N PRO A 142 -3.21 -51.33 17.41
CA PRO A 142 -3.52 -50.78 16.10
C PRO A 142 -4.64 -51.55 15.41
N ALA A 143 -5.68 -50.84 14.98
CA ALA A 143 -6.76 -51.44 14.20
C ALA A 143 -6.17 -52.04 12.91
N LYS A 144 -6.42 -53.34 12.70
CA LYS A 144 -5.87 -54.08 11.57
C LYS A 144 -6.39 -53.47 10.27
N LEU A 145 -5.48 -53.09 9.37
CA LEU A 145 -5.81 -52.61 8.02
C LEU A 145 -6.42 -53.75 7.17
N THR A 146 -7.70 -54.01 7.40
CA THR A 146 -8.58 -54.77 6.51
C THR A 146 -9.13 -53.83 5.45
N ASN A 147 -9.25 -54.31 4.21
CA ASN A 147 -9.67 -53.52 3.04
C ASN A 147 -11.13 -53.02 3.16
N SER A 148 -11.37 -51.93 3.90
CA SER A 148 -12.67 -51.24 3.87
C SER A 148 -12.82 -50.45 2.57
N THR A 149 -14.04 -50.43 2.04
CA THR A 149 -14.36 -49.88 0.71
C THR A 149 -14.52 -48.36 0.67
N ASP A 150 -14.23 -47.64 1.75
CA ASP A 150 -14.28 -46.17 1.84
C ASP A 150 -13.05 -45.48 1.20
N VAL A 151 -12.64 -45.91 0.00
CA VAL A 151 -11.72 -45.12 -0.84
C VAL A 151 -12.54 -43.96 -1.43
N PRO A 152 -12.17 -42.69 -1.20
CA PRO A 152 -13.09 -41.57 -1.48
C PRO A 152 -13.41 -41.37 -2.95
N SER A 153 -14.60 -40.83 -3.22
CA SER A 153 -14.92 -40.26 -4.54
C SER A 153 -13.88 -39.20 -4.92
N PRO A 154 -13.33 -39.22 -6.15
CA PRO A 154 -12.35 -38.24 -6.60
C PRO A 154 -12.89 -36.79 -6.63
N THR A 155 -14.21 -36.60 -6.52
CA THR A 155 -14.89 -35.30 -6.52
C THR A 155 -14.89 -34.54 -5.19
N LEU A 156 -14.46 -35.14 -4.07
CA LEU A 156 -14.49 -34.48 -2.75
C LEU A 156 -13.32 -33.50 -2.56
N LYS A 157 -13.66 -32.24 -2.22
CA LYS A 157 -12.73 -31.10 -2.10
C LYS A 157 -12.20 -30.93 -0.67
N VAL A 158 -11.02 -31.48 -0.40
CA VAL A 158 -10.26 -31.17 0.83
C VAL A 158 -9.84 -29.71 0.81
N GLN A 159 -10.04 -28.97 1.91
CA GLN A 159 -9.60 -27.57 1.98
C GLN A 159 -8.07 -27.47 2.18
N PRO A 160 -7.41 -26.42 1.65
CA PRO A 160 -5.96 -26.29 1.77
C PRO A 160 -5.52 -25.94 3.20
N LYS A 161 -6.32 -25.11 3.90
CA LYS A 161 -6.12 -24.72 5.30
C LYS A 161 -6.75 -25.77 6.24
N THR A 162 -6.20 -25.88 7.45
CA THR A 162 -6.71 -26.70 8.57
C THR A 162 -7.42 -25.82 9.61
N PHE A 163 -7.99 -26.38 10.66
CA PHE A 163 -8.47 -25.62 11.81
C PHE A 163 -8.13 -26.31 13.14
N ILE A 164 -8.24 -25.55 14.23
CA ILE A 164 -8.03 -26.03 15.60
C ILE A 164 -9.23 -25.72 16.49
N ASP A 165 -9.40 -26.45 17.59
CA ASP A 165 -10.17 -25.98 18.74
C ASP A 165 -9.32 -25.05 19.63
N VAL A 166 -9.97 -24.25 20.49
CA VAL A 166 -9.34 -23.66 21.69
C VAL A 166 -10.33 -23.60 22.86
N SER A 167 -9.82 -23.84 24.06
CA SER A 167 -10.54 -23.67 25.34
C SER A 167 -9.77 -22.78 26.32
N SER A 168 -10.24 -22.67 27.56
CA SER A 168 -9.54 -21.97 28.64
C SER A 168 -8.17 -22.58 28.98
N HIS A 169 -7.96 -23.88 28.70
CA HIS A 169 -6.70 -24.59 28.95
C HIS A 169 -5.54 -24.06 28.10
N ASN A 170 -5.82 -23.58 26.88
CA ASN A 170 -4.82 -22.95 26.01
C ASN A 170 -4.46 -21.51 26.46
N GLY A 171 -5.17 -20.97 27.46
CA GLY A 171 -4.91 -19.67 28.07
C GLY A 171 -5.22 -18.48 27.16
N GLU A 172 -4.53 -17.38 27.39
CA GLU A 172 -4.51 -16.25 26.46
C GLU A 172 -3.69 -16.61 25.22
N ILE A 173 -4.32 -16.54 24.05
CA ILE A 173 -3.67 -16.70 22.74
C ILE A 173 -3.66 -15.32 22.09
N SER A 174 -2.46 -14.80 21.80
CA SER A 174 -2.28 -13.47 21.24
C SER A 174 -2.58 -13.43 19.73
N VAL A 175 -2.71 -12.24 19.17
CA VAL A 175 -2.82 -12.05 17.71
C VAL A 175 -1.61 -12.66 16.99
N ASP A 176 -0.41 -12.53 17.56
CA ASP A 176 0.82 -13.01 16.94
C ASP A 176 0.99 -14.53 17.09
N ASP A 177 0.46 -15.13 18.16
CA ASP A 177 0.27 -16.58 18.29
C ASP A 177 -0.67 -17.12 17.18
N TYR A 178 -1.83 -16.47 16.98
CA TYR A 178 -2.77 -16.86 15.91
C TYR A 178 -2.20 -16.64 14.50
N ARG A 179 -1.35 -15.62 14.29
CA ARG A 179 -0.58 -15.47 13.04
C ARG A 179 0.50 -16.54 12.87
N ALA A 180 1.11 -17.02 13.94
CA ALA A 180 2.05 -18.14 13.88
C ALA A 180 1.34 -19.47 13.56
N LEU A 181 0.09 -19.64 13.99
CA LEU A 181 -0.81 -20.72 13.55
C LEU A 181 -1.22 -20.53 12.08
N ALA A 182 -1.56 -19.31 11.64
CA ALA A 182 -1.92 -19.01 10.26
C ALA A 182 -0.82 -19.41 9.26
N ARG A 183 0.44 -19.03 9.55
CA ARG A 183 1.63 -19.41 8.76
C ARG A 183 1.92 -20.91 8.75
N GLN A 184 1.41 -21.67 9.73
CA GLN A 184 1.44 -23.15 9.74
C GLN A 184 0.29 -23.79 8.94
N GLY A 185 -0.54 -22.99 8.26
CA GLY A 185 -1.67 -23.46 7.46
C GLY A 185 -2.96 -23.67 8.25
N VAL A 186 -3.12 -23.05 9.41
CA VAL A 186 -4.41 -22.94 10.11
C VAL A 186 -5.21 -21.80 9.48
N GLY A 187 -6.48 -22.05 9.13
CA GLY A 187 -7.41 -21.05 8.60
C GLY A 187 -8.55 -20.72 9.56
N GLY A 188 -8.90 -21.63 10.46
CA GLY A 188 -10.01 -21.44 11.39
C GLY A 188 -9.67 -21.81 12.82
N VAL A 189 -10.48 -21.30 13.75
CA VAL A 189 -10.47 -21.69 15.16
C VAL A 189 -11.90 -21.91 15.65
N VAL A 190 -12.11 -22.95 16.46
CA VAL A 190 -13.38 -23.23 17.15
C VAL A 190 -13.21 -22.93 18.64
N VAL A 191 -13.77 -21.81 19.11
CA VAL A 191 -13.61 -21.37 20.50
C VAL A 191 -14.69 -21.97 21.39
N LYS A 192 -14.31 -22.64 22.50
CA LYS A 192 -15.28 -23.06 23.53
C LYS A 192 -15.92 -21.82 24.13
N LEU A 193 -17.23 -21.65 24.05
CA LEU A 193 -17.92 -20.57 24.76
C LEU A 193 -18.40 -21.02 26.13
N THR A 194 -19.05 -22.18 26.18
CA THR A 194 -19.83 -22.64 27.34
C THR A 194 -19.77 -24.15 27.50
N GLU A 195 -20.19 -24.62 28.66
CA GLU A 195 -20.42 -26.03 28.98
C GLU A 195 -21.60 -26.12 29.95
N ASP A 196 -22.52 -27.06 29.70
CA ASP A 196 -23.74 -27.24 30.50
C ASP A 196 -24.50 -25.89 30.59
N THR A 197 -24.98 -25.50 31.77
CA THR A 197 -25.79 -24.29 32.02
C THR A 197 -25.10 -23.34 33.00
N TRP A 198 -23.85 -23.64 33.39
CA TRP A 198 -23.10 -22.93 34.44
C TRP A 198 -21.72 -22.45 34.02
N TYR A 199 -21.03 -23.12 33.08
CA TYR A 199 -19.67 -22.72 32.69
C TYR A 199 -19.66 -21.74 31.51
N ASN A 200 -18.96 -20.61 31.66
CA ASN A 200 -18.54 -19.74 30.57
C ASN A 200 -17.01 -19.72 30.50
N ASN A 201 -16.44 -19.81 29.29
CA ASN A 201 -15.00 -19.66 29.09
C ASN A 201 -14.58 -18.20 29.31
N PRO A 202 -13.80 -17.87 30.36
CA PRO A 202 -13.39 -16.50 30.66
C PRO A 202 -12.40 -15.93 29.63
N LYS A 203 -11.87 -16.75 28.72
CA LYS A 203 -10.95 -16.37 27.64
C LYS A 203 -11.61 -16.24 26.27
N ALA A 204 -12.90 -16.59 26.12
CA ALA A 204 -13.56 -16.56 24.82
C ALA A 204 -13.52 -15.18 24.15
N ALA A 205 -13.69 -14.10 24.92
CA ALA A 205 -13.70 -12.73 24.38
C ALA A 205 -12.35 -12.28 23.78
N SER A 206 -11.23 -12.69 24.36
CA SER A 206 -9.90 -12.42 23.80
C SER A 206 -9.53 -13.42 22.70
N GLN A 207 -9.86 -14.71 22.88
CA GLN A 207 -9.61 -15.77 21.90
C GLN A 207 -10.33 -15.49 20.57
N VAL A 208 -11.63 -15.15 20.59
CA VAL A 208 -12.41 -14.75 19.40
C VAL A 208 -11.81 -13.51 18.73
N ARG A 209 -11.59 -12.44 19.50
CA ARG A 209 -11.12 -11.15 18.96
C ARG A 209 -9.73 -11.28 18.33
N ASN A 210 -8.80 -11.96 19.01
CA ASN A 210 -7.42 -12.07 18.53
C ASN A 210 -7.33 -12.93 17.27
N ALA A 211 -8.16 -13.97 17.15
CA ALA A 211 -8.25 -14.79 15.94
C ALA A 211 -8.83 -14.01 14.75
N GLN A 212 -9.88 -13.20 14.97
CA GLN A 212 -10.43 -12.30 13.95
C GLN A 212 -9.38 -11.29 13.46
N ILE A 213 -8.62 -10.66 14.36
CA ILE A 213 -7.53 -9.72 14.01
C ILE A 213 -6.37 -10.43 13.28
N ALA A 214 -6.16 -11.73 13.53
CA ALA A 214 -5.19 -12.55 12.82
C ALA A 214 -5.67 -13.06 11.43
N GLY A 215 -6.91 -12.76 11.02
CA GLY A 215 -7.48 -13.19 9.74
C GLY A 215 -8.01 -14.64 9.73
N LEU A 216 -8.09 -15.29 10.90
CA LEU A 216 -8.66 -16.63 11.04
C LEU A 216 -10.19 -16.57 11.06
N GLN A 217 -10.83 -17.54 10.43
CA GLN A 217 -12.28 -17.70 10.53
C GLN A 217 -12.64 -18.25 11.92
N VAL A 218 -13.47 -17.52 12.66
CA VAL A 218 -13.95 -17.95 13.98
C VAL A 218 -15.25 -18.75 13.88
N SER A 219 -15.22 -19.90 14.52
CA SER A 219 -16.34 -20.77 14.85
C SER A 219 -16.38 -20.98 16.37
N THR A 220 -17.44 -21.59 16.91
CA THR A 220 -17.59 -21.77 18.36
C THR A 220 -18.21 -23.09 18.74
N TYR A 221 -17.83 -23.65 19.90
CA TYR A 221 -18.40 -24.88 20.44
C TYR A 221 -18.96 -24.75 21.86
N HIS A 222 -19.87 -25.68 22.16
CA HIS A 222 -20.49 -25.89 23.46
C HIS A 222 -20.34 -27.36 23.84
N PHE A 223 -19.71 -27.64 24.99
CA PHE A 223 -19.62 -28.99 25.54
C PHE A 223 -20.93 -29.30 26.27
N SER A 224 -21.74 -30.13 25.65
CA SER A 224 -23.07 -30.51 26.13
C SER A 224 -22.99 -31.56 27.23
N ARG A 225 -24.00 -31.59 28.11
CA ARG A 225 -24.19 -32.63 29.14
C ARG A 225 -25.64 -33.14 29.25
N TYR A 226 -26.55 -32.61 28.43
CA TYR A 226 -27.98 -32.91 28.51
C TYR A 226 -28.36 -34.40 28.47
N THR A 227 -29.29 -34.81 29.32
CA THR A 227 -29.88 -36.15 29.36
C THR A 227 -31.36 -36.17 28.97
N THR A 228 -31.98 -34.99 28.87
CA THR A 228 -33.39 -34.76 28.53
C THR A 228 -33.56 -33.64 27.49
N GLU A 229 -34.75 -33.56 26.87
CA GLU A 229 -35.05 -32.49 25.89
C GLU A 229 -35.02 -31.07 26.46
N GLU A 230 -35.34 -30.85 27.74
CA GLU A 230 -35.37 -29.49 28.30
C GLU A 230 -33.99 -29.03 28.77
N GLU A 231 -33.15 -29.94 29.28
CA GLU A 231 -31.72 -29.69 29.48
C GLU A 231 -31.07 -29.31 28.13
N ALA A 232 -31.37 -30.04 27.06
CA ALA A 232 -30.87 -29.76 25.72
C ALA A 232 -31.30 -28.38 25.19
N ARG A 233 -32.50 -27.90 25.57
CA ARG A 233 -32.96 -26.53 25.26
C ARG A 233 -32.31 -25.49 26.17
N ALA A 234 -32.04 -25.81 27.43
CA ALA A 234 -31.37 -24.92 28.37
C ALA A 234 -29.91 -24.67 27.96
N GLU A 235 -29.17 -25.72 27.63
CA GLU A 235 -27.80 -25.67 27.10
C GLU A 235 -27.74 -24.89 25.79
N ALA A 236 -28.66 -25.13 24.84
CA ALA A 236 -28.78 -24.34 23.62
C ALA A 236 -29.00 -22.83 23.90
N ARG A 237 -29.95 -22.48 24.77
CA ARG A 237 -30.24 -21.07 25.14
C ARG A 237 -29.03 -20.40 25.82
N PHE A 238 -28.29 -21.13 26.64
CA PHE A 238 -27.08 -20.63 27.33
C PHE A 238 -25.93 -20.38 26.34
N PHE A 239 -25.70 -21.29 25.38
CA PHE A 239 -24.74 -21.11 24.30
C PHE A 239 -25.10 -19.94 23.37
N ILE A 240 -26.39 -19.79 23.04
CA ILE A 240 -26.93 -18.62 22.31
C ILE A 240 -26.61 -17.31 23.03
N GLN A 241 -26.86 -17.23 24.34
CA GLN A 241 -26.59 -16.03 25.13
C GLN A 241 -25.09 -15.69 25.13
N ALA A 242 -24.21 -16.67 25.28
CA ALA A 242 -22.76 -16.46 25.21
C ALA A 242 -22.31 -15.97 23.82
N ALA A 243 -22.88 -16.51 22.74
CA ALA A 243 -22.58 -16.06 21.38
C ALA A 243 -23.09 -14.64 21.09
N GLN A 244 -24.27 -14.28 21.62
CA GLN A 244 -24.82 -12.93 21.56
C GLN A 244 -23.98 -11.91 22.34
N ASN A 245 -23.51 -12.28 23.54
CA ASN A 245 -22.62 -11.44 24.36
C ASN A 245 -21.28 -11.12 23.66
N LEU A 246 -20.88 -11.91 22.66
CA LEU A 246 -19.69 -11.71 21.84
C LEU A 246 -20.00 -11.12 20.45
N ASN A 247 -21.25 -10.70 20.19
CA ASN A 247 -21.73 -10.18 18.90
C ASN A 247 -21.44 -11.12 17.71
N LEU A 248 -21.50 -12.44 17.92
CA LEU A 248 -21.26 -13.42 16.85
C LEU A 248 -22.43 -13.49 15.86
N SER A 249 -22.09 -13.59 14.57
CA SER A 249 -23.07 -13.65 13.48
C SER A 249 -23.97 -14.89 13.58
N LYS A 250 -25.21 -14.77 13.10
CA LYS A 250 -26.11 -15.92 12.88
C LYS A 250 -25.58 -16.92 11.84
N SER A 251 -24.58 -16.53 11.04
CA SER A 251 -23.85 -17.40 10.10
C SER A 251 -22.61 -18.09 10.70
N THR A 252 -22.19 -17.77 11.93
CA THR A 252 -21.09 -18.46 12.62
C THR A 252 -21.41 -19.95 12.78
N VAL A 253 -20.41 -20.83 12.61
CA VAL A 253 -20.59 -22.27 12.86
C VAL A 253 -20.74 -22.50 14.37
N MET A 254 -21.89 -23.06 14.75
CA MET A 254 -22.21 -23.42 16.13
C MET A 254 -22.08 -24.93 16.29
N VAL A 255 -21.00 -25.37 16.93
CA VAL A 255 -20.72 -26.78 17.19
C VAL A 255 -21.39 -27.23 18.49
N ASN A 256 -22.15 -28.32 18.42
CA ASN A 256 -22.57 -29.10 19.58
C ASN A 256 -21.55 -30.23 19.78
N ASP A 257 -20.82 -30.17 20.89
CA ASP A 257 -19.83 -31.16 21.31
C ASP A 257 -20.48 -32.06 22.37
N PHE A 258 -20.75 -33.32 22.00
CA PHE A 258 -21.45 -34.29 22.86
C PHE A 258 -20.64 -35.58 23.02
N GLU A 259 -19.84 -35.62 24.08
CA GLU A 259 -19.00 -36.79 24.42
C GLU A 259 -19.16 -37.28 25.88
N ASP A 260 -19.99 -36.64 26.72
CA ASP A 260 -20.34 -37.20 28.05
C ASP A 260 -21.23 -38.44 27.89
N SER A 261 -20.74 -39.61 28.32
CA SER A 261 -21.44 -40.90 28.18
C SER A 261 -22.82 -40.95 28.86
N LYS A 262 -23.15 -40.01 29.75
CA LYS A 262 -24.50 -39.84 30.31
C LYS A 262 -25.54 -39.41 29.27
N MET A 263 -25.11 -38.82 28.15
CA MET A 263 -25.99 -38.32 27.08
C MET A 263 -26.53 -39.44 26.17
N LEU A 264 -25.92 -40.64 26.21
CA LEU A 264 -26.24 -41.77 25.32
C LEU A 264 -27.75 -42.18 25.35
N PRO A 265 -28.45 -42.21 26.50
CA PRO A 265 -29.89 -42.50 26.53
C PRO A 265 -30.68 -41.39 25.82
N ASN A 266 -31.46 -41.78 24.81
CA ASN A 266 -32.27 -40.87 23.98
C ASN A 266 -31.47 -39.79 23.20
N ILE A 267 -30.16 -39.99 22.97
CA ILE A 267 -29.26 -38.98 22.38
C ILE A 267 -29.83 -38.28 21.14
N ASN A 268 -30.35 -39.03 20.15
CA ASN A 268 -30.92 -38.48 18.91
C ASN A 268 -32.15 -37.58 19.15
N ARG A 269 -32.92 -37.84 20.21
CA ARG A 269 -34.11 -37.07 20.57
C ARG A 269 -33.71 -35.79 21.31
N ASN A 270 -32.77 -35.89 22.25
CA ASN A 270 -32.28 -34.74 23.01
C ASN A 270 -31.49 -33.78 22.09
N THR A 271 -30.59 -34.29 21.25
CA THR A 271 -29.87 -33.48 20.24
C THR A 271 -30.82 -32.84 19.24
N GLN A 272 -31.95 -33.48 18.88
CA GLN A 272 -32.97 -32.83 18.05
C GLN A 272 -33.66 -31.65 18.76
N ALA A 273 -33.87 -31.73 20.08
CA ALA A 273 -34.41 -30.62 20.87
C ALA A 273 -33.43 -29.42 20.91
N TRP A 274 -32.13 -29.68 21.08
CA TRP A 274 -31.06 -28.68 20.97
C TRP A 274 -31.06 -28.01 19.59
N VAL A 275 -31.05 -28.81 18.51
CA VAL A 275 -31.07 -28.33 17.11
C VAL A 275 -32.30 -27.46 16.82
N ASN A 276 -33.47 -27.87 17.32
CA ASN A 276 -34.71 -27.12 17.12
C ASN A 276 -34.70 -25.77 17.85
N GLU A 277 -34.11 -25.70 19.05
CA GLU A 277 -33.98 -24.43 19.79
C GLU A 277 -32.92 -23.51 19.12
N MET A 278 -31.77 -24.03 18.68
CA MET A 278 -30.76 -23.25 17.96
C MET A 278 -31.30 -22.61 16.68
N ARG A 279 -32.02 -23.38 15.86
CA ARG A 279 -32.64 -22.89 14.61
C ARG A 279 -33.75 -21.87 14.87
N LYS A 280 -34.56 -22.07 15.92
CA LYS A 280 -35.59 -21.11 16.40
C LYS A 280 -35.00 -19.74 16.76
N HIS A 281 -33.77 -19.69 17.26
CA HIS A 281 -33.04 -18.42 17.52
C HIS A 281 -32.13 -17.98 16.34
N GLY A 282 -32.34 -18.55 15.15
CA GLY A 282 -31.70 -18.14 13.89
C GLY A 282 -30.31 -18.72 13.63
N TYR A 283 -29.75 -19.54 14.52
CA TYR A 283 -28.46 -20.21 14.30
C TYR A 283 -28.70 -21.49 13.49
N ASN A 284 -28.52 -21.39 12.18
CA ASN A 284 -28.77 -22.48 11.23
C ASN A 284 -27.51 -23.24 10.80
N ASN A 285 -26.33 -22.62 10.94
CA ASN A 285 -25.03 -23.21 10.58
C ASN A 285 -24.51 -24.10 11.74
N LEU A 286 -25.09 -25.30 11.86
CA LEU A 286 -24.80 -26.24 12.94
C LEU A 286 -23.76 -27.29 12.51
N MET A 287 -23.02 -27.81 13.48
CA MET A 287 -22.08 -28.93 13.35
C MET A 287 -22.13 -29.77 14.63
N PHE A 288 -21.83 -31.06 14.51
CA PHE A 288 -21.92 -32.05 15.59
C PHE A 288 -20.55 -32.69 15.82
N TYR A 289 -19.94 -32.46 16.99
CA TYR A 289 -18.64 -33.04 17.35
C TYR A 289 -18.83 -34.25 18.28
N THR A 290 -18.25 -35.39 17.87
CA THR A 290 -18.24 -36.63 18.64
C THR A 290 -17.25 -37.65 18.02
N SER A 291 -16.81 -38.63 18.80
CA SER A 291 -15.94 -39.71 18.34
C SER A 291 -16.59 -40.63 17.30
N ALA A 292 -15.79 -41.19 16.40
CA ALA A 292 -16.27 -42.09 15.33
C ALA A 292 -17.06 -43.32 15.84
N SER A 293 -16.87 -43.71 17.10
CA SER A 293 -17.58 -44.82 17.75
C SER A 293 -19.06 -44.53 18.08
N TRP A 294 -19.46 -43.26 18.10
CA TRP A 294 -20.83 -42.86 18.44
C TRP A 294 -21.77 -42.85 17.23
N LEU A 295 -21.25 -42.84 16.00
CA LEU A 295 -22.03 -42.73 14.77
C LEU A 295 -22.56 -44.07 14.26
N ASP A 296 -23.77 -44.10 13.68
CA ASP A 296 -24.35 -45.29 13.05
C ASP A 296 -23.72 -45.66 11.70
N GLU A 297 -23.17 -44.68 10.97
CA GLU A 297 -22.24 -44.87 9.85
C GLU A 297 -20.81 -44.52 10.29
N ASN A 298 -19.95 -45.53 10.41
CA ASN A 298 -18.53 -45.38 10.72
C ASN A 298 -17.68 -46.54 10.13
N ASN A 299 -16.35 -46.44 10.27
CA ASN A 299 -15.36 -47.39 9.72
C ASN A 299 -14.86 -48.46 10.73
N LEU A 300 -15.45 -48.53 11.93
CA LEU A 300 -15.03 -49.41 13.05
C LEU A 300 -15.72 -50.77 13.08
N GLY A 301 -16.68 -51.02 12.18
CA GLY A 301 -17.33 -52.33 12.02
C GLY A 301 -18.53 -52.60 12.96
N TYR A 302 -18.96 -51.62 13.75
CA TYR A 302 -20.19 -51.66 14.55
C TYR A 302 -20.93 -50.33 14.43
N ARG A 303 -22.23 -50.30 14.76
CA ARG A 303 -23.02 -49.07 14.73
C ARG A 303 -23.03 -48.40 16.11
N GLY A 304 -22.71 -47.12 16.17
CA GLY A 304 -22.96 -46.27 17.33
C GLY A 304 -24.43 -45.84 17.42
N PRO A 305 -24.83 -45.21 18.55
CA PRO A 305 -26.23 -44.84 18.80
C PRO A 305 -26.69 -43.54 18.12
N VAL A 306 -25.81 -42.72 17.56
CA VAL A 306 -26.14 -41.40 16.96
C VAL A 306 -26.43 -41.56 15.47
N SER A 307 -27.60 -41.10 15.01
CA SER A 307 -27.97 -41.29 13.60
C SER A 307 -27.48 -40.18 12.68
N THR A 308 -26.45 -40.50 11.91
CA THR A 308 -25.93 -39.65 10.83
C THR A 308 -27.00 -39.30 9.80
N SER A 309 -27.94 -40.21 9.53
CA SER A 309 -29.04 -39.99 8.57
C SER A 309 -30.06 -38.94 9.04
N GLN A 310 -30.27 -38.78 10.35
CA GLN A 310 -31.17 -37.77 10.91
C GLN A 310 -30.56 -36.36 10.87
N PHE A 311 -29.24 -36.26 11.06
CA PHE A 311 -28.53 -34.99 11.23
C PHE A 311 -27.75 -34.53 9.99
N GLY A 312 -27.59 -35.40 8.98
CA GLY A 312 -26.73 -35.22 7.80
C GLY A 312 -25.27 -35.50 8.15
N ILE A 313 -24.68 -36.52 7.53
CA ILE A 313 -23.29 -36.97 7.82
C ILE A 313 -22.26 -35.85 7.58
N GLU A 314 -22.53 -34.96 6.61
CA GLU A 314 -21.73 -33.77 6.29
C GLU A 314 -21.79 -32.66 7.35
N ASN A 315 -22.64 -32.81 8.38
CA ASN A 315 -22.73 -31.92 9.53
C ASN A 315 -22.00 -32.46 10.77
N PHE A 316 -21.18 -33.51 10.63
CA PHE A 316 -20.34 -34.02 11.72
C PHE A 316 -18.88 -33.58 11.59
N TRP A 317 -18.26 -33.27 12.73
CA TRP A 317 -16.83 -33.09 12.91
C TRP A 317 -16.35 -34.25 13.79
N VAL A 318 -15.61 -35.20 13.22
CA VAL A 318 -15.40 -36.51 13.86
C VAL A 318 -14.02 -36.64 14.48
N ALA A 319 -13.95 -37.07 15.74
CA ALA A 319 -12.70 -37.43 16.40
C ALA A 319 -12.30 -38.88 16.10
N GLN A 320 -11.12 -39.08 15.48
CA GLN A 320 -10.54 -40.41 15.27
C GLN A 320 -9.03 -40.37 15.00
N TYR A 321 -8.25 -41.15 15.76
CA TYR A 321 -6.77 -41.07 15.78
C TYR A 321 -6.09 -42.36 15.27
N PRO A 322 -6.04 -42.62 13.95
CA PRO A 322 -5.44 -43.84 13.40
C PRO A 322 -3.90 -43.89 13.51
N SER A 323 -3.24 -42.77 13.84
CA SER A 323 -1.85 -42.74 14.32
C SER A 323 -1.57 -41.44 15.10
N SER A 324 -0.75 -41.53 16.14
CA SER A 324 -0.30 -40.38 16.96
C SER A 324 0.77 -39.51 16.30
N THR A 325 1.29 -39.90 15.13
CA THR A 325 2.34 -39.17 14.40
C THR A 325 1.85 -38.51 13.11
N LEU A 326 0.52 -38.33 12.96
CA LEU A 326 -0.06 -37.76 11.74
C LEU A 326 0.20 -36.25 11.63
N THR A 327 0.79 -35.85 10.51
CA THR A 327 0.90 -34.43 10.12
C THR A 327 -0.38 -33.96 9.42
N ALA A 328 -0.65 -32.66 9.44
CA ALA A 328 -1.73 -32.04 8.67
C ALA A 328 -1.69 -32.39 7.17
N THR A 329 -0.49 -32.55 6.59
CA THR A 329 -0.31 -32.98 5.19
C THR A 329 -0.70 -34.45 5.01
N SER A 330 -0.26 -35.33 5.90
CA SER A 330 -0.65 -36.76 5.90
C SER A 330 -2.17 -36.92 6.04
N ALA A 331 -2.80 -36.20 6.97
CA ALA A 331 -4.24 -36.24 7.21
C ALA A 331 -5.05 -35.76 5.99
N LYS A 332 -4.68 -34.61 5.40
CA LYS A 332 -5.31 -34.11 4.15
C LYS A 332 -5.19 -35.11 2.99
N ASN A 333 -4.07 -35.81 2.88
CA ASN A 333 -3.85 -36.84 1.85
C ASN A 333 -4.63 -38.14 2.12
N MET A 334 -4.80 -38.54 3.39
CA MET A 334 -5.55 -39.75 3.77
C MET A 334 -7.05 -39.64 3.50
N ARG A 335 -7.62 -38.43 3.55
CA ARG A 335 -9.07 -38.19 3.35
C ARG A 335 -9.96 -39.08 4.25
N TYR A 336 -9.50 -39.37 5.46
CA TYR A 336 -10.19 -40.25 6.39
C TYR A 336 -11.49 -39.60 6.87
N ASN A 337 -12.58 -40.36 6.94
CA ASN A 337 -13.92 -39.84 7.25
C ASN A 337 -14.43 -38.74 6.28
N ALA A 338 -13.94 -38.64 5.04
CA ALA A 338 -14.29 -37.55 4.09
C ALA A 338 -15.75 -37.49 3.58
N LYS A 339 -16.66 -38.32 4.12
CA LYS A 339 -18.12 -38.11 4.03
C LYS A 339 -18.62 -37.03 5.01
N THR A 340 -17.85 -36.75 6.06
CA THR A 340 -18.20 -35.86 7.17
C THR A 340 -17.79 -34.41 6.89
N GLY A 341 -18.26 -33.47 7.70
CA GLY A 341 -17.96 -32.05 7.57
C GLY A 341 -16.50 -31.70 7.84
N ALA A 342 -15.90 -32.40 8.82
CA ALA A 342 -14.51 -32.28 9.22
C ALA A 342 -13.99 -33.53 9.97
N TRP A 343 -12.67 -33.72 10.01
CA TRP A 343 -12.02 -34.80 10.75
C TRP A 343 -10.89 -34.27 11.65
N GLN A 344 -11.00 -34.56 12.94
CA GLN A 344 -9.95 -34.35 13.93
C GLN A 344 -8.99 -35.54 13.96
N PHE A 345 -7.75 -35.31 13.51
CA PHE A 345 -6.73 -36.34 13.32
C PHE A 345 -5.68 -36.39 14.43
N SER A 346 -5.62 -35.36 15.29
CA SER A 346 -4.74 -35.27 16.46
C SER A 346 -5.42 -34.50 17.58
N ALA A 347 -5.21 -34.94 18.83
CA ALA A 347 -5.59 -34.24 20.06
C ALA A 347 -4.36 -33.80 20.89
N THR A 348 -3.19 -33.76 20.25
CA THR A 348 -1.89 -33.53 20.89
C THR A 348 -0.96 -32.65 20.04
N ALA A 349 -1.52 -31.82 19.15
CA ALA A 349 -0.74 -31.01 18.24
C ALA A 349 -0.05 -29.84 18.97
N ASN A 350 1.26 -29.95 19.16
CA ASN A 350 2.10 -28.88 19.74
C ASN A 350 2.45 -27.84 18.66
N LEU A 351 1.47 -27.01 18.28
CA LEU A 351 1.61 -25.98 17.22
C LEU A 351 2.18 -24.64 17.73
N LEU A 352 2.19 -24.42 19.05
CA LEU A 352 2.76 -23.23 19.69
C LEU A 352 3.51 -23.63 20.97
N PRO A 353 4.86 -23.54 21.00
CA PRO A 353 5.62 -23.71 22.22
C PRO A 353 5.10 -22.83 23.36
N SER A 354 5.08 -23.36 24.59
CA SER A 354 4.49 -22.76 25.81
C SER A 354 2.96 -22.68 25.91
N LYS A 355 2.19 -23.13 24.90
CA LYS A 355 0.73 -23.31 25.04
C LYS A 355 0.38 -24.77 25.37
N HIS A 356 -0.84 -24.99 25.86
CA HIS A 356 -1.43 -26.33 25.86
C HIS A 356 -1.57 -26.83 24.41
N VAL A 357 -1.47 -28.15 24.21
CA VAL A 357 -1.69 -28.78 22.90
C VAL A 357 -3.07 -28.43 22.32
N PHE A 358 -3.14 -28.46 21.00
CA PHE A 358 -4.37 -28.19 20.24
C PHE A 358 -4.90 -29.46 19.61
N ASP A 359 -6.22 -29.51 19.48
CA ASP A 359 -6.89 -30.50 18.66
C ASP A 359 -6.87 -30.02 17.20
N HIS A 360 -6.27 -30.81 16.31
CA HIS A 360 -5.96 -30.38 14.94
C HIS A 360 -6.82 -31.14 13.91
N SER A 361 -7.49 -30.38 13.05
CA SER A 361 -8.56 -30.88 12.19
C SER A 361 -8.43 -30.47 10.72
N VAL A 362 -8.90 -31.36 9.84
CA VAL A 362 -9.08 -31.12 8.41
C VAL A 362 -10.52 -30.70 8.14
N ASP A 363 -10.70 -29.62 7.37
CA ASP A 363 -12.00 -29.17 6.87
C ASP A 363 -12.28 -29.80 5.48
N TYR A 364 -13.44 -30.43 5.32
CA TYR A 364 -13.91 -30.99 4.04
C TYR A 364 -15.00 -30.14 3.38
N THR A 365 -15.64 -29.23 4.11
CA THR A 365 -16.79 -28.44 3.62
C THR A 365 -16.44 -26.98 3.34
N GLY A 366 -15.36 -26.46 3.91
CA GLY A 366 -15.03 -25.04 3.93
C GLY A 366 -15.74 -24.27 5.05
N ARG A 367 -16.61 -24.91 5.85
CA ARG A 367 -17.39 -24.22 6.90
C ARG A 367 -16.50 -23.60 7.97
N PHE A 368 -15.33 -24.18 8.24
CA PHE A 368 -14.39 -23.69 9.25
C PHE A 368 -13.29 -22.79 8.68
N THR A 369 -13.00 -22.87 7.38
CA THR A 369 -11.76 -22.28 6.80
C THR A 369 -11.94 -21.40 5.56
N ALA A 370 -13.09 -21.41 4.89
CA ALA A 370 -13.26 -20.73 3.59
C ALA A 370 -13.28 -19.20 3.67
N ASN A 371 -13.67 -18.63 4.81
CA ASN A 371 -13.72 -17.16 5.03
C ASN A 371 -12.42 -16.61 5.66
N ALA A 372 -11.39 -17.45 5.80
CA ALA A 372 -10.10 -17.05 6.35
C ALA A 372 -9.32 -16.19 5.35
N SER A 373 -9.11 -14.91 5.66
CA SER A 373 -8.54 -13.92 4.74
C SER A 373 -7.12 -14.29 4.27
N ALA A 374 -6.66 -13.59 3.23
CA ALA A 374 -5.23 -13.50 2.96
C ALA A 374 -4.51 -12.78 4.12
N GLU A 375 -3.22 -13.04 4.30
CA GLU A 375 -2.44 -12.50 5.41
C GLU A 375 -2.27 -10.97 5.28
N VAL A 376 -2.81 -10.21 6.24
CA VAL A 376 -2.44 -8.81 6.45
C VAL A 376 -1.48 -8.76 7.63
N ASP A 377 -0.21 -9.05 7.35
CA ASP A 377 0.82 -9.02 8.38
C ASP A 377 1.15 -7.57 8.76
N ALA A 378 0.57 -7.11 9.87
CA ALA A 378 0.78 -5.77 10.39
C ALA A 378 2.24 -5.48 10.82
N THR A 379 3.12 -6.49 10.86
CA THR A 379 4.57 -6.32 11.09
C THR A 379 5.36 -6.11 9.81
N GLN A 380 4.83 -6.50 8.63
CA GLN A 380 5.45 -6.18 7.34
C GLN A 380 5.19 -4.71 6.96
N GLY A 381 6.09 -3.86 7.44
CA GLY A 381 6.23 -2.48 7.04
C GLY A 381 7.58 -1.93 7.50
N ASN A 382 7.92 -0.73 7.04
CA ASN A 382 9.16 -0.07 7.46
C ASN A 382 9.20 0.11 8.99
N LEU A 383 10.40 -0.04 9.55
CA LEU A 383 10.69 0.14 10.98
C LEU A 383 10.05 1.44 11.50
N SER A 384 9.17 1.32 12.48
CA SER A 384 8.43 2.47 13.01
C SER A 384 7.94 2.22 14.44
N GLY A 385 7.84 3.31 15.20
CA GLY A 385 7.33 3.37 16.56
C GLY A 385 7.20 4.81 17.02
N THR A 386 6.22 5.09 17.87
CA THR A 386 5.94 6.44 18.39
C THR A 386 6.29 6.50 19.87
N ILE A 387 7.13 7.45 20.27
CA ILE A 387 7.51 7.67 21.68
C ILE A 387 6.64 8.80 22.27
N SER A 388 6.00 8.52 23.40
CA SER A 388 5.23 9.48 24.20
C SER A 388 5.77 9.53 25.63
N ILE A 389 5.82 10.71 26.24
CA ILE A 389 6.22 10.90 27.63
C ILE A 389 4.98 11.23 28.47
N VAL A 390 4.78 10.51 29.58
CA VAL A 390 3.66 10.72 30.51
C VAL A 390 4.16 10.74 31.97
N ASN A 391 3.28 11.10 32.91
CA ASN A 391 3.54 11.06 34.36
C ASN A 391 4.81 11.81 34.84
N ASN A 392 5.28 12.82 34.09
CA ASN A 392 6.45 13.62 34.46
C ASN A 392 6.18 14.42 35.75
N ASN A 393 6.86 14.04 36.83
CA ASN A 393 6.68 14.55 38.18
C ASN A 393 7.90 15.39 38.60
N PRO A 394 7.80 16.74 38.60
CA PRO A 394 8.91 17.66 38.88
C PRO A 394 9.29 17.75 40.38
N THR A 395 8.52 17.11 41.27
CA THR A 395 8.84 17.06 42.71
C THR A 395 9.90 16.00 42.99
N VAL A 396 9.76 14.81 42.39
CA VAL A 396 10.66 13.66 42.61
C VAL A 396 11.56 13.32 41.41
N GLY A 397 11.38 14.00 40.27
CA GLY A 397 12.15 13.76 39.05
C GLY A 397 11.91 12.38 38.45
N SER A 398 10.65 12.03 38.18
CA SER A 398 10.30 10.75 37.51
C SER A 398 9.38 10.97 36.33
N PHE A 399 9.51 10.16 35.27
CA PHE A 399 8.62 10.18 34.12
C PHE A 399 8.47 8.77 33.53
N ASP A 400 7.39 8.53 32.79
CA ASP A 400 7.18 7.28 32.06
C ASP A 400 7.34 7.51 30.56
N VAL A 401 8.07 6.61 29.89
CA VAL A 401 8.15 6.52 28.43
C VAL A 401 7.17 5.46 27.97
N VAL A 402 6.32 5.78 27.00
CA VAL A 402 5.36 4.88 26.36
C VAL A 402 5.67 4.80 24.88
N ILE A 403 5.81 3.57 24.35
CA ILE A 403 6.08 3.30 22.94
C ILE A 403 4.86 2.63 22.31
N SER A 404 4.33 3.21 21.25
CA SER A 404 3.18 2.70 20.47
C SER A 404 3.53 2.53 18.99
N ASN A 405 2.59 2.04 18.19
CA ASN A 405 2.72 1.88 16.73
C ASN A 405 3.94 1.05 16.26
N VAL A 406 4.37 0.09 17.08
CA VAL A 406 5.58 -0.72 16.87
C VAL A 406 5.45 -1.62 15.64
N LYS A 407 6.31 -1.42 14.64
CA LYS A 407 6.48 -2.30 13.46
C LYS A 407 7.97 -2.54 13.19
N ALA A 408 8.30 -3.78 12.83
CA ALA A 408 9.63 -4.18 12.38
C ALA A 408 9.51 -5.35 11.39
N PRO A 409 10.14 -5.31 10.20
CA PRO A 409 9.94 -6.28 9.14
C PRO A 409 10.40 -7.69 9.52
N ASN A 410 11.46 -7.81 10.34
CA ASN A 410 11.96 -9.10 10.82
C ASN A 410 11.34 -9.47 12.19
N GLY A 411 10.31 -8.74 12.63
CA GLY A 411 9.68 -8.85 13.95
C GLY A 411 10.57 -8.31 15.08
N VAL A 412 9.94 -7.82 16.15
CA VAL A 412 10.65 -7.36 17.36
C VAL A 412 10.88 -8.54 18.30
N GLU A 413 12.10 -8.64 18.82
CA GLU A 413 12.49 -9.51 19.95
C GLU A 413 12.49 -8.70 21.26
N THR A 414 13.19 -7.55 21.29
CA THR A 414 13.13 -6.61 22.43
C THR A 414 13.03 -5.15 21.97
N VAL A 415 12.37 -4.33 22.79
CA VAL A 415 12.36 -2.87 22.64
C VAL A 415 13.35 -2.29 23.65
N SER A 416 14.35 -1.57 23.15
CA SER A 416 15.45 -1.04 23.94
C SER A 416 15.50 0.49 23.85
N VAL A 417 15.59 1.14 25.00
CA VAL A 417 15.36 2.58 25.17
C VAL A 417 16.53 3.18 25.96
N PRO A 418 17.62 3.59 25.29
CA PRO A 418 18.67 4.36 25.94
C PRO A 418 18.20 5.77 26.30
N ILE A 419 18.46 6.14 27.54
CA ILE A 419 18.06 7.43 28.14
C ILE A 419 19.27 8.02 28.88
N TRP A 420 19.49 9.32 28.73
CA TRP A 420 20.54 10.08 29.43
C TRP A 420 20.12 11.54 29.62
N SER A 421 20.75 12.26 30.56
CA SER A 421 20.60 13.70 30.68
C SER A 421 21.72 14.45 29.96
N GLU A 422 21.46 15.64 29.43
CA GLU A 422 22.49 16.43 28.73
C GLU A 422 23.60 16.98 29.64
N ILE A 423 23.40 16.90 30.96
CA ILE A 423 24.41 17.33 31.93
C ILE A 423 25.60 16.37 31.83
N ASN A 424 26.76 16.91 31.43
CA ASN A 424 28.00 16.16 31.17
C ASN A 424 27.92 15.15 29.99
N GLY A 425 26.95 15.30 29.09
CA GLY A 425 26.94 14.63 27.78
C GLY A 425 26.12 13.34 27.73
N GLN A 426 26.77 12.19 27.96
CA GLN A 426 26.13 10.85 28.03
C GLN A 426 26.67 10.04 29.23
N ASP A 427 27.25 10.71 30.22
CA ASP A 427 27.96 10.05 31.32
C ASP A 427 27.02 9.31 32.30
N ASP A 428 25.71 9.54 32.20
CA ASP A 428 24.63 8.91 32.97
C ASP A 428 23.68 8.03 32.13
N ILE A 429 24.10 7.60 30.92
CA ILE A 429 23.28 6.81 30.00
C ILE A 429 22.91 5.43 30.56
N ILE A 430 21.61 5.12 30.54
CA ILE A 430 21.04 3.83 30.94
C ILE A 430 20.21 3.27 29.78
N TRP A 431 20.49 2.03 29.39
CA TRP A 431 19.71 1.28 28.40
C TRP A 431 18.57 0.53 29.10
N TYR A 432 17.33 0.99 28.92
CA TYR A 432 16.15 0.36 29.49
C TYR A 432 15.50 -0.62 28.51
N THR A 433 15.27 -1.87 28.92
CA THR A 433 14.36 -2.77 28.21
C THR A 433 12.92 -2.38 28.51
N ALA A 434 12.13 -2.05 27.49
CA ALA A 434 10.76 -1.60 27.68
C ALA A 434 9.78 -2.78 27.86
N ASN A 435 8.90 -2.67 28.85
CA ASN A 435 7.98 -3.74 29.25
C ASN A 435 6.73 -3.72 28.38
N ARG A 436 6.48 -4.79 27.62
CA ARG A 436 5.31 -4.93 26.76
C ARG A 436 4.03 -5.00 27.59
N GLN A 437 3.06 -4.17 27.23
CA GLN A 437 1.74 -4.06 27.87
C GLN A 437 0.69 -4.89 27.11
N ASN A 438 -0.42 -5.19 27.77
CA ASN A 438 -1.55 -5.93 27.17
C ASN A 438 -2.18 -5.19 25.97
N SER A 439 -2.02 -3.87 25.91
CA SER A 439 -2.39 -2.98 24.79
C SER A 439 -1.47 -3.09 23.56
N GLY A 440 -0.37 -3.85 23.62
CA GLY A 440 0.64 -3.91 22.56
C GLY A 440 1.62 -2.72 22.54
N THR A 441 1.44 -1.75 23.43
CA THR A 441 2.44 -0.71 23.72
C THR A 441 3.56 -1.25 24.62
N TYR A 442 4.68 -0.54 24.75
CA TYR A 442 5.78 -0.87 25.66
C TYR A 442 6.04 0.31 26.60
N THR A 443 6.50 0.06 27.83
CA THR A 443 6.72 1.13 28.82
C THR A 443 8.04 1.03 29.60
N VAL A 444 8.58 2.18 29.97
CA VAL A 444 9.74 2.34 30.87
C VAL A 444 9.38 3.39 31.93
N ASN A 445 9.56 3.08 33.21
CA ASN A 445 9.55 4.07 34.28
C ASN A 445 10.97 4.58 34.53
N VAL A 446 11.16 5.90 34.47
CA VAL A 446 12.46 6.57 34.59
C VAL A 446 12.46 7.44 35.84
N LYS A 447 13.60 7.48 36.54
CA LYS A 447 13.83 8.32 37.72
C LYS A 447 15.19 9.00 37.60
N ALA A 448 15.22 10.31 37.78
CA ALA A 448 16.44 11.11 37.80
C ALA A 448 17.44 10.61 38.85
N SER A 449 16.98 9.96 39.93
CA SER A 449 17.85 9.31 40.92
C SER A 449 18.72 8.17 40.35
N ALA A 450 18.35 7.57 39.21
CA ALA A 450 19.21 6.66 38.47
C ALA A 450 20.24 7.43 37.61
N HIS A 451 19.80 8.54 37.00
CA HIS A 451 20.62 9.48 36.24
C HIS A 451 21.23 10.57 37.14
N LYS A 452 21.92 10.15 38.20
CA LYS A 452 22.72 11.00 39.12
C LYS A 452 22.00 12.17 39.82
N ASN A 453 20.67 12.23 39.75
CA ASN A 453 19.82 13.37 40.11
C ASN A 453 20.01 14.61 39.20
N SER A 454 20.45 14.42 37.96
CA SER A 454 20.55 15.46 36.95
C SER A 454 19.18 16.11 36.66
N THR A 455 19.10 17.44 36.70
CA THR A 455 17.88 18.21 36.35
C THR A 455 18.13 19.05 35.09
N GLY A 456 17.44 18.74 34.00
CA GLY A 456 17.71 19.35 32.70
C GLY A 456 16.92 18.68 31.58
N LEU A 457 17.42 18.79 30.35
CA LEU A 457 16.90 18.03 29.22
C LEU A 457 17.42 16.60 29.28
N TYR A 458 16.53 15.64 29.09
CA TYR A 458 16.82 14.22 28.94
C TYR A 458 16.56 13.82 27.50
N ASN A 459 17.45 13.00 26.94
CA ASN A 459 17.30 12.38 25.63
C ASN A 459 16.75 10.96 25.80
N ILE A 460 15.82 10.56 24.93
CA ILE A 460 15.17 9.25 24.92
C ILE A 460 15.20 8.72 23.49
N HIS A 461 16.04 7.73 23.21
CA HIS A 461 16.11 7.09 21.91
C HIS A 461 15.38 5.73 21.91
N LEU A 462 15.01 5.25 20.73
CA LEU A 462 14.29 3.99 20.54
C LEU A 462 15.03 3.08 19.56
N TYR A 463 15.32 1.86 20.00
CA TYR A 463 15.89 0.78 19.20
C TYR A 463 15.04 -0.48 19.35
N TYR A 464 15.01 -1.31 18.31
CA TYR A 464 14.52 -2.69 18.39
C TYR A 464 15.69 -3.64 18.19
N VAL A 465 15.77 -4.69 19.02
CA VAL A 465 16.43 -5.92 18.60
C VAL A 465 15.38 -6.69 17.80
N GLN A 466 15.69 -6.97 16.53
CA GLN A 466 14.85 -7.80 15.67
C GLN A 466 15.18 -9.28 15.85
N LYS A 467 14.28 -10.20 15.44
CA LYS A 467 14.43 -11.65 15.69
C LYS A 467 15.56 -12.34 14.91
N ASP A 468 16.26 -11.62 14.05
CA ASP A 468 17.51 -12.00 13.41
C ASP A 468 18.76 -11.56 14.20
N GLY A 469 18.57 -10.97 15.38
CA GLY A 469 19.61 -10.41 16.24
C GLY A 469 20.03 -8.98 15.89
N GLN A 470 19.45 -8.33 14.86
CA GLN A 470 19.85 -6.98 14.48
C GLN A 470 19.27 -5.92 15.43
N LEU A 471 20.14 -5.16 16.10
CA LEU A 471 19.78 -3.94 16.79
C LEU A 471 19.64 -2.80 15.76
N THR A 472 18.43 -2.25 15.60
CA THR A 472 18.15 -1.17 14.64
C THR A 472 17.49 0.03 15.33
N GLY A 473 17.99 1.24 15.05
CA GLY A 473 17.43 2.49 15.55
C GLY A 473 16.14 2.87 14.83
N VAL A 474 15.17 3.39 15.58
CA VAL A 474 13.80 3.68 15.11
C VAL A 474 13.47 5.18 15.18
N GLY A 475 13.99 5.87 16.19
CA GLY A 475 13.77 7.30 16.40
C GLY A 475 14.23 7.77 17.78
N GLY A 476 13.89 9.01 18.13
CA GLY A 476 14.20 9.59 19.44
C GLY A 476 13.37 10.84 19.74
N THR A 477 13.37 11.25 21.00
CA THR A 477 12.68 12.44 21.53
C THR A 477 13.41 12.95 22.78
N THR A 478 12.98 14.08 23.33
CA THR A 478 13.53 14.66 24.57
C THR A 478 12.43 15.00 25.58
N THR A 479 12.80 15.15 26.86
CA THR A 479 11.89 15.68 27.88
C THR A 479 12.63 16.47 28.95
N GLN A 480 11.97 17.46 29.55
CA GLN A 480 12.56 18.29 30.60
C GLN A 480 12.23 17.69 31.97
N VAL A 481 13.25 17.46 32.80
CA VAL A 481 13.10 16.84 34.13
C VAL A 481 13.59 17.78 35.22
N PHE A 482 12.77 17.96 36.26
CA PHE A 482 13.07 18.76 37.44
C PHE A 482 12.97 17.92 38.71
N ILE A 483 13.65 18.34 39.77
CA ILE A 483 13.55 17.77 41.12
C ILE A 483 13.23 18.92 42.08
N GLY A 484 12.38 18.68 43.08
CA GLY A 484 12.04 19.66 44.12
C GLY A 484 11.30 20.91 43.64
N LYS A 485 10.66 20.87 42.46
CA LYS A 485 9.84 21.99 41.93
C LYS A 485 8.36 21.68 42.03
N THR A 486 7.60 22.57 42.68
CA THR A 486 6.13 22.50 42.67
C THR A 486 5.56 23.02 41.33
N PRO A 487 4.35 22.62 40.92
CA PRO A 487 3.70 23.16 39.72
C PRO A 487 3.62 24.70 39.70
N GLU A 488 3.33 25.31 40.86
CA GLU A 488 3.32 26.77 41.07
C GLU A 488 4.66 27.46 40.80
N GLN A 489 5.78 26.75 40.92
CA GLN A 489 7.12 27.27 40.58
C GLN A 489 7.45 27.13 39.08
N LEU A 490 6.67 26.35 38.32
CA LEU A 490 6.84 26.13 36.88
C LEU A 490 5.87 26.96 36.02
N LYS A 491 4.78 27.48 36.62
CA LYS A 491 3.84 28.41 35.98
C LYS A 491 4.58 29.68 35.47
N PRO A 492 4.46 30.03 34.17
CA PRO A 492 5.01 31.26 33.62
C PRO A 492 4.50 32.52 34.32
N LYS A 493 5.36 33.53 34.39
CA LYS A 493 5.06 34.87 34.92
C LYS A 493 5.52 35.91 33.91
N ALA A 494 4.74 36.95 33.69
CA ALA A 494 5.09 38.07 32.83
C ALA A 494 4.29 39.32 33.22
N ASN A 495 4.79 40.48 32.82
CA ASN A 495 4.04 41.74 32.84
C ASN A 495 3.26 41.88 31.53
N PHE A 496 2.05 42.43 31.60
CA PHE A 496 1.24 42.75 30.43
C PHE A 496 0.79 44.21 30.48
N ALA A 497 0.99 44.94 29.37
CA ALA A 497 0.63 46.33 29.18
C ALA A 497 -0.08 46.54 27.83
N ILE A 498 -0.78 47.68 27.72
CA ILE A 498 -1.27 48.21 26.45
C ILE A 498 -0.46 49.47 26.13
N GLU A 499 0.06 49.54 24.91
CA GLU A 499 0.86 50.65 24.38
C GLU A 499 0.25 51.19 23.08
N ASN A 500 0.78 52.32 22.58
CA ASN A 500 0.50 52.85 21.23
C ASN A 500 -1.00 52.97 20.87
N ASN A 501 -1.89 53.21 21.84
CA ASN A 501 -3.33 53.34 21.61
C ASN A 501 -3.66 54.59 20.77
N ASN A 502 -3.78 54.41 19.46
CA ASN A 502 -4.36 55.37 18.56
C ASN A 502 -5.88 55.14 18.51
N ALA A 503 -6.57 55.72 19.50
CA ALA A 503 -8.01 55.57 19.66
C ALA A 503 -8.83 56.00 18.42
N LYS A 504 -8.31 56.90 17.56
CA LYS A 504 -8.98 57.36 16.33
C LYS A 504 -8.76 56.43 15.13
N ALA A 505 -7.54 55.91 14.95
CA ALA A 505 -7.27 54.90 13.91
C ALA A 505 -7.82 53.51 14.29
N GLY A 506 -8.19 53.33 15.57
CA GLY A 506 -8.74 52.10 16.10
C GLY A 506 -7.69 51.03 16.31
N THR A 507 -6.50 51.39 16.81
CA THR A 507 -5.36 50.45 16.94
C THR A 507 -4.63 50.61 18.27
N PHE A 508 -4.26 49.51 18.92
CA PHE A 508 -3.44 49.50 20.13
C PHE A 508 -2.51 48.27 20.15
N ASP A 509 -1.37 48.38 20.83
CA ASP A 509 -0.43 47.28 21.00
C ASP A 509 -0.67 46.56 22.33
N ALA A 510 -0.84 45.24 22.29
CA ALA A 510 -0.70 44.37 23.45
C ALA A 510 0.78 43.98 23.60
N VAL A 511 1.37 44.23 24.78
CA VAL A 511 2.81 44.10 25.02
C VAL A 511 3.09 43.29 26.28
N ILE A 512 3.80 42.17 26.13
CA ILE A 512 4.13 41.23 27.19
C ILE A 512 5.64 41.28 27.44
N THR A 513 6.05 41.62 28.67
CA THR A 513 7.44 41.87 29.09
C THR A 513 7.81 41.08 30.35
N ASN A 514 9.09 41.08 30.74
CA ASN A 514 9.60 40.43 31.96
C ASN A 514 9.19 38.95 32.09
N ILE A 515 9.25 38.22 30.97
CA ILE A 515 8.79 36.83 30.88
C ILE A 515 9.77 35.90 31.62
N SER A 516 9.27 35.23 32.66
CA SER A 516 9.93 34.13 33.35
C SER A 516 9.09 32.87 33.17
N ALA A 517 9.53 31.97 32.29
CA ALA A 517 8.82 30.76 31.91
C ALA A 517 9.75 29.53 32.02
N PRO A 518 9.78 28.82 33.16
CA PRO A 518 10.69 27.70 33.40
C PRO A 518 10.54 26.50 32.44
N LEU A 519 9.39 26.38 31.77
CA LEU A 519 9.09 25.35 30.76
C LEU A 519 9.31 25.86 29.30
N GLY A 520 9.96 27.02 29.14
CA GLY A 520 10.12 27.70 27.86
C GLY A 520 8.85 28.44 27.41
N VAL A 521 8.96 29.13 26.27
CA VAL A 521 7.85 29.80 25.58
C VAL A 521 7.84 29.34 24.13
N LYS A 522 6.81 28.59 23.75
CA LYS A 522 6.54 28.24 22.35
C LYS A 522 5.95 29.44 21.62
N GLU A 523 4.96 30.10 22.23
CA GLU A 523 4.30 31.28 21.70
C GLU A 523 3.57 32.07 22.79
N VAL A 524 3.23 33.33 22.48
CA VAL A 524 2.38 34.18 23.32
C VAL A 524 1.12 34.49 22.52
N LEU A 525 -0.04 34.29 23.15
CA LEU A 525 -1.35 34.46 22.54
C LEU A 525 -2.13 35.55 23.27
N VAL A 526 -2.83 36.38 22.51
CA VAL A 526 -3.60 37.52 23.01
C VAL A 526 -4.99 37.50 22.37
N PRO A 527 -6.01 36.88 23.01
CA PRO A 527 -7.39 37.07 22.58
C PRO A 527 -7.90 38.45 22.97
N SER A 528 -8.64 39.09 22.06
CA SER A 528 -9.29 40.39 22.28
C SER A 528 -10.70 40.43 21.73
N TRP A 529 -11.55 41.32 22.26
CA TRP A 529 -12.96 41.53 21.87
C TRP A 529 -13.48 42.90 22.31
N SER A 530 -14.59 43.37 21.71
CA SER A 530 -15.28 44.60 22.12
C SER A 530 -16.25 44.33 23.28
N LEU A 531 -16.14 45.10 24.37
CA LEU A 531 -17.04 44.96 25.53
C LEU A 531 -18.49 45.42 25.24
N GLU A 532 -18.72 46.06 24.10
CA GLU A 532 -20.06 46.46 23.62
C GLU A 532 -20.90 45.24 23.17
N ASN A 533 -20.26 44.13 22.73
CA ASN A 533 -20.93 42.95 22.17
C ASN A 533 -20.55 41.64 22.90
N GLY A 534 -19.94 41.72 24.09
CA GLY A 534 -19.39 40.53 24.76
C GLY A 534 -18.30 39.85 23.91
N GLN A 535 -18.25 38.51 23.88
CA GLN A 535 -17.24 37.78 23.11
C GLN A 535 -17.65 37.50 21.64
N ASP A 536 -18.73 38.11 21.15
CA ASP A 536 -19.27 37.89 19.80
C ASP A 536 -18.33 38.33 18.66
N ASP A 537 -17.24 39.04 18.96
CA ASP A 537 -16.18 39.42 18.02
C ASP A 537 -14.77 39.02 18.50
N LEU A 538 -14.66 37.99 19.33
CA LEU A 538 -13.40 37.51 19.89
C LEU A 538 -12.45 36.96 18.82
N ILE A 539 -11.23 37.50 18.77
CA ILE A 539 -10.15 37.07 17.87
C ILE A 539 -8.90 36.72 18.68
N TRP A 540 -8.28 35.57 18.39
CA TRP A 540 -7.00 35.16 18.99
C TRP A 540 -5.82 35.67 18.15
N HIS A 541 -5.10 36.67 18.66
CA HIS A 541 -3.88 37.17 18.03
C HIS A 541 -2.64 36.41 18.54
N LYS A 542 -1.71 36.06 17.66
CA LYS A 542 -0.38 35.54 18.04
C LYS A 542 0.62 36.69 18.11
N ALA A 543 1.30 36.84 19.24
CA ALA A 543 2.26 37.93 19.44
C ALA A 543 3.66 37.60 18.92
N THR A 544 4.29 38.59 18.30
CA THR A 544 5.62 38.49 17.69
C THR A 544 6.68 38.83 18.71
N LYS A 545 7.69 37.96 18.87
CA LYS A 545 8.84 38.21 19.73
C LYS A 545 9.68 39.36 19.18
N GLN A 546 10.03 40.31 20.05
CA GLN A 546 10.86 41.48 19.76
C GLN A 546 12.32 41.23 20.14
N THR A 547 13.22 42.12 19.71
CA THR A 547 14.67 42.02 19.95
C THR A 547 15.08 42.17 21.42
N ASP A 548 14.27 42.85 22.22
CA ASP A 548 14.42 42.98 23.68
C ASP A 548 13.88 41.77 24.47
N GLY A 549 13.33 40.77 23.78
CA GLY A 549 12.71 39.58 24.37
C GLY A 549 11.25 39.75 24.79
N SER A 550 10.65 40.93 24.64
CA SER A 550 9.21 41.14 24.78
C SER A 550 8.42 40.47 23.64
N TYR A 551 7.10 40.36 23.79
CA TYR A 551 6.20 39.92 22.74
C TYR A 551 5.13 41.00 22.50
N ARG A 552 4.91 41.39 21.24
CA ARG A 552 4.01 42.48 20.85
C ARG A 552 3.04 42.03 19.75
N VAL A 553 1.79 42.51 19.82
CA VAL A 553 0.86 42.48 18.68
C VAL A 553 -0.04 43.71 18.65
N THR A 554 -0.22 44.30 17.47
CA THR A 554 -1.16 45.39 17.24
C THR A 554 -2.55 44.84 16.92
N ILE A 555 -3.50 45.11 17.80
CA ILE A 555 -4.93 44.75 17.69
C ILE A 555 -5.68 45.93 17.06
N LYS A 556 -6.68 45.67 16.21
CA LYS A 556 -7.43 46.73 15.52
C LYS A 556 -8.94 46.58 15.71
N ALA A 557 -9.61 47.66 16.10
CA ALA A 557 -11.07 47.75 16.22
C ALA A 557 -11.82 47.35 14.94
N SER A 558 -11.22 47.54 13.76
CA SER A 558 -11.79 47.10 12.48
C SER A 558 -11.79 45.58 12.26
N GLU A 559 -11.00 44.82 13.02
CA GLU A 559 -11.04 43.35 13.04
C GLU A 559 -12.24 42.91 13.89
N HIS A 560 -12.47 43.60 15.00
CA HIS A 560 -13.63 43.45 15.89
C HIS A 560 -14.85 44.29 15.44
N LYS A 561 -15.37 44.02 14.22
CA LYS A 561 -16.59 44.62 13.62
C LYS A 561 -16.60 46.16 13.39
N GLY A 562 -15.65 46.91 13.95
CA GLY A 562 -15.53 48.37 13.85
C GLY A 562 -16.33 49.14 14.90
N THR A 563 -16.53 48.56 16.09
CA THR A 563 -17.31 49.12 17.21
C THR A 563 -16.57 50.22 17.98
N LYS A 564 -17.31 51.02 18.75
CA LYS A 564 -16.76 52.15 19.53
C LYS A 564 -16.90 51.87 21.01
N GLY A 565 -15.81 51.96 21.76
CA GLY A 565 -15.83 51.82 23.21
C GLY A 565 -14.63 51.09 23.76
N ASN A 566 -14.87 50.26 24.77
CA ASN A 566 -13.81 49.55 25.48
C ASN A 566 -13.54 48.19 24.83
N TYR A 567 -12.28 47.94 24.50
CA TYR A 567 -11.77 46.64 24.07
C TYR A 567 -11.10 45.94 25.23
N ARG A 568 -11.39 44.64 25.42
CA ARG A 568 -10.63 43.77 26.32
C ARG A 568 -9.60 43.00 25.51
N ALA A 569 -8.43 42.78 26.11
CA ALA A 569 -7.42 41.86 25.64
C ALA A 569 -6.84 41.10 26.85
N ASP A 570 -6.65 39.79 26.70
CA ASP A 570 -6.05 38.94 27.73
C ASP A 570 -4.70 38.41 27.22
N ALA A 571 -3.76 38.06 28.11
CA ALA A 571 -2.45 37.52 27.73
C ALA A 571 -2.27 36.09 28.22
N TYR A 572 -1.80 35.21 27.32
CA TYR A 572 -1.47 33.82 27.60
C TYR A 572 -0.07 33.46 27.10
N ILE A 573 0.66 32.66 27.87
CA ILE A 573 1.91 32.01 27.44
C ILE A 573 1.63 30.54 27.15
N VAL A 574 2.04 30.06 25.98
CA VAL A 574 2.06 28.63 25.64
C VAL A 574 3.46 28.09 25.88
N ASP A 575 3.59 27.07 26.72
CA ASP A 575 4.88 26.40 26.98
C ASP A 575 5.27 25.42 25.86
N ASN A 576 6.49 24.88 25.94
CA ASN A 576 6.99 23.92 24.93
C ASN A 576 6.22 22.58 24.93
N SER A 577 5.43 22.30 25.97
CA SER A 577 4.53 21.14 26.06
C SER A 577 3.11 21.43 25.56
N ASN A 578 2.85 22.64 25.04
CA ASN A 578 1.56 23.16 24.56
C ASN A 578 0.53 23.51 25.65
N ASN A 579 0.90 23.55 26.94
CA ASN A 579 -0.03 24.03 27.96
C ASN A 579 -0.17 25.56 27.87
N ARG A 580 -1.40 26.06 28.01
CA ARG A 580 -1.73 27.48 27.88
C ARG A 580 -1.94 28.10 29.26
N HIS A 581 -1.02 28.97 29.67
CA HIS A 581 -1.00 29.62 30.97
C HIS A 581 -1.53 31.05 30.86
N TYR A 582 -2.60 31.38 31.58
CA TYR A 582 -3.12 32.74 31.68
C TYR A 582 -2.19 33.63 32.51
N ILE A 583 -1.98 34.87 32.05
CA ILE A 583 -1.09 35.85 32.70
C ILE A 583 -1.92 36.97 33.34
N ALA A 584 -2.66 37.74 32.53
CA ALA A 584 -3.43 38.90 32.97
C ALA A 584 -4.41 39.39 31.89
N GLU A 585 -5.35 40.24 32.28
CA GLU A 585 -6.26 40.97 31.40
C GLU A 585 -5.97 42.48 31.38
N LYS A 586 -6.36 43.15 30.29
CA LYS A 586 -6.36 44.61 30.13
C LYS A 586 -7.60 45.07 29.37
N VAL A 587 -8.00 46.32 29.63
CA VAL A 587 -9.08 47.00 28.91
C VAL A 587 -8.57 48.36 28.43
N VAL A 588 -8.93 48.74 27.21
CA VAL A 588 -8.50 49.98 26.55
C VAL A 588 -9.65 50.64 25.79
N ALA A 589 -9.78 51.96 25.92
CA ALA A 589 -10.83 52.74 25.26
C ALA A 589 -10.39 53.16 23.84
N VAL A 590 -11.30 53.02 22.87
CA VAL A 590 -11.10 53.31 21.45
C VAL A 590 -12.30 54.09 20.90
N ASP A 591 -12.03 55.16 20.15
CA ASP A 591 -13.02 56.09 19.58
C ASP A 591 -13.02 55.99 18.05
N TYR A 592 -13.27 54.78 17.56
CA TYR A 592 -13.22 54.44 16.14
C TYR A 592 -14.59 54.67 15.48
N ALA A 593 -14.63 55.50 14.44
CA ALA A 593 -15.84 55.77 13.67
C ALA A 593 -15.79 55.06 12.30
N ARG A 594 -16.60 54.02 12.12
CA ARG A 594 -16.69 53.26 10.87
C ARG A 594 -17.30 54.12 9.74
N PRO A 595 -16.70 54.14 8.53
CA PRO A 595 -17.30 54.80 7.36
C PRO A 595 -18.67 54.24 6.97
N SER A 596 -19.55 55.09 6.44
CA SER A 596 -20.93 54.77 6.05
C SER A 596 -21.33 55.36 4.69
N GLY A 597 -22.43 54.89 4.12
CA GLY A 597 -23.00 55.35 2.85
C GLY A 597 -24.17 54.47 2.38
N VAL A 598 -24.88 54.89 1.34
CA VAL A 598 -26.09 54.22 0.81
C VAL A 598 -25.88 53.80 -0.64
N LEU A 599 -26.10 52.53 -0.97
CA LEU A 599 -26.09 52.01 -2.35
C LEU A 599 -27.51 51.95 -2.93
N THR A 600 -27.65 52.44 -4.16
CA THR A 600 -28.85 52.38 -4.99
C THR A 600 -28.50 51.88 -6.39
N ILE A 601 -29.42 51.13 -7.03
CA ILE A 601 -29.29 50.74 -8.44
C ILE A 601 -30.23 51.59 -9.30
N GLU A 602 -29.76 52.04 -10.45
CA GLU A 602 -30.45 52.93 -11.39
C GLU A 602 -30.28 52.42 -12.83
N ASN A 603 -31.01 53.02 -13.79
CA ASN A 603 -30.77 52.90 -15.24
C ASN A 603 -30.62 51.46 -15.78
N ASN A 604 -31.39 50.51 -15.25
CA ASN A 604 -31.41 49.12 -15.70
C ASN A 604 -31.97 49.00 -17.13
N ASN A 605 -31.08 48.89 -18.12
CA ASN A 605 -31.38 48.84 -19.54
C ASN A 605 -31.21 47.40 -20.06
N THR A 606 -32.34 46.73 -20.26
CA THR A 606 -32.43 45.34 -20.70
C THR A 606 -31.93 45.12 -22.14
N ALA A 607 -32.15 46.09 -23.04
CA ALA A 607 -31.67 46.00 -24.41
C ALA A 607 -30.13 46.07 -24.50
N ALA A 608 -29.50 46.93 -23.68
CA ALA A 608 -28.04 47.02 -23.60
C ALA A 608 -27.41 45.99 -22.65
N GLY A 609 -28.17 45.41 -21.73
CA GLY A 609 -27.66 44.55 -20.66
C GLY A 609 -26.83 45.33 -19.63
N THR A 610 -27.24 46.55 -19.25
CA THR A 610 -26.44 47.44 -18.38
C THR A 610 -27.26 48.05 -17.25
N PHE A 611 -26.66 48.26 -16.08
CA PHE A 611 -27.27 49.00 -14.96
C PHE A 611 -26.25 49.88 -14.25
N ASP A 612 -26.70 50.95 -13.59
CA ASP A 612 -25.85 51.84 -12.81
C ASP A 612 -25.92 51.48 -11.32
N ALA A 613 -24.76 51.28 -10.68
CA ALA A 613 -24.62 51.28 -9.24
C ALA A 613 -24.18 52.68 -8.76
N VAL A 614 -24.91 53.24 -7.79
CA VAL A 614 -24.68 54.60 -7.28
C VAL A 614 -24.60 54.61 -5.76
N VAL A 615 -23.49 55.12 -5.22
CA VAL A 615 -23.26 55.29 -3.78
C VAL A 615 -23.42 56.76 -3.39
N ARG A 616 -24.23 57.02 -2.36
CA ARG A 616 -24.59 58.36 -1.85
C ARG A 616 -24.42 58.47 -0.33
N ASN A 617 -24.55 59.68 0.20
CA ASN A 617 -24.52 59.99 1.63
C ASN A 617 -23.27 59.45 2.35
N ILE A 618 -22.12 59.53 1.68
CA ILE A 618 -20.87 58.93 2.16
C ILE A 618 -20.31 59.75 3.34
N VAL A 619 -20.07 59.08 4.46
CA VAL A 619 -19.33 59.60 5.61
C VAL A 619 -18.08 58.77 5.79
N ALA A 620 -16.90 59.37 5.63
CA ALA A 620 -15.61 58.66 5.69
C ALA A 620 -14.64 59.37 6.66
N PRO A 621 -14.67 59.02 7.96
CA PRO A 621 -13.91 59.73 9.00
C PRO A 621 -12.38 59.68 8.86
N THR A 622 -11.85 58.71 8.11
CA THR A 622 -10.41 58.54 7.83
C THR A 622 -10.00 59.02 6.42
N GLY A 623 -10.85 59.82 5.77
CA GLY A 623 -10.66 60.24 4.37
C GLY A 623 -11.33 59.30 3.37
N LEU A 624 -11.38 59.68 2.10
CA LEU A 624 -12.00 58.91 1.01
C LEU A 624 -11.18 59.02 -0.27
N LYS A 625 -10.39 57.99 -0.53
CA LYS A 625 -9.57 57.86 -1.73
C LYS A 625 -10.39 57.43 -2.94
N GLU A 626 -11.23 56.42 -2.79
CA GLU A 626 -12.07 55.88 -3.87
C GLU A 626 -13.26 55.07 -3.35
N VAL A 627 -14.25 54.88 -4.23
CA VAL A 627 -15.39 53.98 -4.02
C VAL A 627 -15.26 52.83 -5.00
N LEU A 628 -15.38 51.61 -4.50
CA LEU A 628 -15.31 50.37 -5.27
C LEU A 628 -16.64 49.63 -5.17
N VAL A 629 -17.11 49.14 -6.32
CA VAL A 629 -18.34 48.35 -6.46
C VAL A 629 -17.98 47.04 -7.14
N PRO A 630 -17.75 45.94 -6.40
CA PRO A 630 -17.72 44.63 -7.03
C PRO A 630 -19.13 44.17 -7.38
N SER A 631 -19.28 43.56 -8.53
CA SER A 631 -20.51 42.91 -8.97
C SER A 631 -20.23 41.51 -9.52
N TRP A 632 -21.27 40.67 -9.51
CA TRP A 632 -21.27 39.31 -10.06
C TRP A 632 -22.71 38.88 -10.38
N SER A 633 -22.88 37.88 -11.24
CA SER A 633 -24.18 37.25 -11.48
C SER A 633 -24.44 36.14 -10.46
N LEU A 634 -25.64 36.09 -9.87
CA LEU A 634 -25.98 35.07 -8.87
C LEU A 634 -26.02 33.64 -9.46
N ALA A 635 -26.14 33.51 -10.78
CA ALA A 635 -26.01 32.25 -11.49
C ALA A 635 -24.53 31.79 -11.63
N GLY A 636 -23.58 32.73 -11.65
CA GLY A 636 -22.14 32.47 -11.77
C GLY A 636 -21.39 32.39 -10.44
N GLY A 637 -22.07 32.53 -9.29
CA GLY A 637 -21.39 32.64 -7.99
C GLY A 637 -20.45 33.84 -7.96
N GLN A 638 -19.27 33.71 -7.35
CA GLN A 638 -18.22 34.74 -7.45
C GLN A 638 -17.27 34.51 -8.65
N ASP A 639 -17.54 33.52 -9.50
CA ASP A 639 -16.65 33.11 -10.61
C ASP A 639 -16.74 34.06 -11.83
N ASP A 640 -17.62 35.06 -11.79
CA ASP A 640 -17.64 36.21 -12.69
C ASP A 640 -17.49 37.57 -11.97
N LEU A 641 -16.98 37.57 -10.73
CA LEU A 641 -16.82 38.79 -9.92
C LEU A 641 -15.81 39.77 -10.50
N ILE A 642 -16.25 41.01 -10.73
CA ILE A 642 -15.42 42.11 -11.23
C ILE A 642 -15.51 43.30 -10.29
N TRP A 643 -14.36 43.87 -9.92
CA TRP A 643 -14.25 45.08 -9.10
C TRP A 643 -14.29 46.34 -9.96
N HIS A 644 -15.43 47.03 -9.99
CA HIS A 644 -15.55 48.31 -10.70
C HIS A 644 -15.15 49.48 -9.79
N LYS A 645 -14.36 50.44 -10.31
CA LYS A 645 -14.08 51.71 -9.62
C LYS A 645 -15.12 52.75 -10.00
N ALA A 646 -15.80 53.32 -9.02
CA ALA A 646 -16.86 54.30 -9.26
C ALA A 646 -16.32 55.72 -9.41
N THR A 647 -16.92 56.48 -10.32
CA THR A 647 -16.53 57.85 -10.67
C THR A 647 -17.35 58.85 -9.87
N ARG A 648 -16.68 59.78 -9.19
CA ARG A 648 -17.31 60.86 -8.44
C ARG A 648 -18.11 61.78 -9.37
N GLN A 649 -19.35 62.05 -9.00
CA GLN A 649 -20.29 62.90 -9.71
C GLN A 649 -20.29 64.33 -9.13
N ALA A 650 -20.96 65.27 -9.81
CA ALA A 650 -21.05 66.67 -9.39
C ALA A 650 -21.84 66.86 -8.08
N ASP A 651 -22.85 66.01 -7.82
CA ASP A 651 -23.64 65.98 -6.58
C ASP A 651 -22.90 65.34 -5.38
N GLY A 652 -21.67 64.87 -5.59
CA GLY A 652 -20.88 64.16 -4.58
C GLY A 652 -21.17 62.66 -4.47
N SER A 653 -22.12 62.12 -5.23
CA SER A 653 -22.30 60.67 -5.37
C SER A 653 -21.15 60.02 -6.14
N TYR A 654 -21.07 58.69 -6.10
CA TYR A 654 -20.14 57.91 -6.92
C TYR A 654 -20.94 56.89 -7.74
N ARG A 655 -20.80 56.93 -9.08
CA ARG A 655 -21.55 56.09 -10.03
C ARG A 655 -20.59 55.17 -10.80
N VAL A 656 -21.04 53.96 -11.10
CA VAL A 656 -20.46 53.13 -12.17
C VAL A 656 -21.54 52.35 -12.92
N THR A 657 -21.39 52.27 -14.24
CA THR A 657 -22.22 51.43 -15.11
C THR A 657 -21.60 50.04 -15.19
N ILE A 658 -22.34 49.04 -14.73
CA ILE A 658 -22.01 47.62 -14.81
C ILE A 658 -22.68 47.03 -16.06
N LYS A 659 -22.01 46.10 -16.73
CA LYS A 659 -22.50 45.50 -17.98
C LYS A 659 -22.52 43.98 -17.89
N ALA A 660 -23.55 43.36 -18.44
CA ALA A 660 -23.63 41.92 -18.60
C ALA A 660 -22.45 41.38 -19.44
N THR A 661 -21.91 42.16 -20.39
CA THR A 661 -20.71 41.80 -21.18
C THR A 661 -19.52 41.43 -20.31
N ASP A 662 -19.37 42.12 -19.19
CA ASP A 662 -18.23 41.97 -18.28
C ASP A 662 -18.41 40.65 -17.51
N HIS A 663 -19.66 40.30 -17.18
CA HIS A 663 -20.09 39.07 -16.53
C HIS A 663 -20.62 38.01 -17.53
N LYS A 664 -19.86 37.71 -18.60
CA LYS A 664 -20.10 36.60 -19.55
C LYS A 664 -21.48 36.63 -20.27
N ASN A 665 -22.13 37.79 -20.31
CA ASN A 665 -23.52 38.03 -20.73
C ASN A 665 -24.55 37.18 -19.95
N SER A 666 -24.31 36.95 -18.65
CA SER A 666 -25.24 36.24 -17.76
C SER A 666 -26.58 36.98 -17.64
N THR A 667 -27.67 36.27 -17.37
CA THR A 667 -29.03 36.82 -17.26
C THR A 667 -29.70 36.43 -15.95
N GLY A 668 -30.69 37.20 -15.53
CA GLY A 668 -31.32 37.07 -14.21
C GLY A 668 -30.67 38.00 -13.20
N LYS A 669 -30.48 37.52 -11.96
CA LYS A 669 -30.12 38.38 -10.83
C LYS A 669 -28.61 38.61 -10.73
N TYR A 670 -28.24 39.89 -10.62
CA TYR A 670 -26.91 40.40 -10.36
C TYR A 670 -26.84 40.96 -8.95
N ARG A 671 -25.73 40.69 -8.25
CA ARG A 671 -25.39 41.35 -6.99
C ARG A 671 -24.33 42.43 -7.25
N ALA A 672 -24.46 43.55 -6.54
CA ALA A 672 -23.46 44.61 -6.48
C ALA A 672 -23.32 45.09 -5.04
N ASP A 673 -22.08 45.13 -4.54
CA ASP A 673 -21.76 45.58 -3.19
C ASP A 673 -21.10 46.96 -3.24
N ALA A 674 -21.14 47.71 -2.13
CA ALA A 674 -20.45 48.99 -2.02
C ALA A 674 -19.32 48.92 -0.99
N TYR A 675 -18.12 49.35 -1.41
CA TYR A 675 -16.95 49.50 -0.56
C TYR A 675 -16.37 50.90 -0.66
N LEU A 676 -15.96 51.48 0.46
CA LEU A 676 -15.14 52.69 0.52
C LEU A 676 -13.67 52.30 0.70
N VAL A 677 -12.75 53.08 0.14
CA VAL A 677 -11.31 53.00 0.42
C VAL A 677 -10.88 54.34 0.99
N ASP A 678 -10.30 54.35 2.18
CA ASP A 678 -9.81 55.57 2.81
C ASP A 678 -8.42 55.99 2.31
N ASP A 679 -7.92 57.13 2.80
CA ASP A 679 -6.65 57.71 2.36
C ASP A 679 -5.44 56.83 2.76
N PHE A 680 -5.63 55.92 3.72
CA PHE A 680 -4.64 54.92 4.13
C PHE A 680 -4.72 53.62 3.31
N ASN A 681 -5.56 53.56 2.27
CA ASN A 681 -5.87 52.40 1.43
C ASN A 681 -6.69 51.29 2.13
N LYS A 682 -7.29 51.57 3.28
CA LYS A 682 -8.08 50.60 4.04
C LYS A 682 -9.48 50.51 3.44
N ARG A 683 -9.91 49.29 3.08
CA ARG A 683 -11.19 49.02 2.42
C ARG A 683 -12.28 48.67 3.43
N PHE A 684 -13.46 49.27 3.29
CA PHE A 684 -14.61 49.10 4.19
C PHE A 684 -15.86 48.70 3.42
N TYR A 685 -16.45 47.56 3.77
CA TYR A 685 -17.78 47.16 3.28
C TYR A 685 -18.87 48.05 3.88
N LEU A 686 -19.75 48.56 3.02
CA LEU A 686 -20.94 49.31 3.40
C LEU A 686 -22.19 48.41 3.42
N THR A 687 -22.60 47.93 2.24
CA THR A 687 -23.91 47.33 2.00
C THR A 687 -23.96 46.67 0.61
N GLU A 688 -25.05 45.98 0.31
CA GLU A 688 -25.28 45.21 -0.92
C GLU A 688 -26.64 45.55 -1.56
N LYS A 689 -26.73 45.34 -2.88
CA LYS A 689 -27.98 45.35 -3.63
C LYS A 689 -28.01 44.22 -4.65
N VAL A 690 -29.22 43.80 -5.00
CA VAL A 690 -29.50 42.84 -6.07
C VAL A 690 -30.42 43.51 -7.09
N VAL A 691 -30.14 43.31 -8.38
CA VAL A 691 -30.93 43.80 -9.52
C VAL A 691 -31.12 42.66 -10.52
N GLU A 692 -32.20 42.69 -11.30
CA GLU A 692 -32.50 41.66 -12.29
C GLU A 692 -32.31 42.22 -13.71
N VAL A 693 -31.45 41.57 -14.50
CA VAL A 693 -31.05 42.00 -15.85
C VAL A 693 -31.49 40.94 -16.85
N THR A 694 -32.32 41.33 -17.81
CA THR A 694 -32.82 40.46 -18.88
C THR A 694 -32.32 40.95 -20.23
N GLN A 695 -31.79 40.03 -21.06
CA GLN A 695 -31.30 40.32 -22.41
C GLN A 695 -31.66 39.15 -23.33
N THR A 696 -32.05 39.42 -24.58
CA THR A 696 -32.37 38.40 -25.58
C THR A 696 -31.09 37.81 -26.19
N ARG A 697 -30.72 36.60 -25.79
CA ARG A 697 -29.60 35.82 -26.35
C ARG A 697 -30.09 34.72 -27.31
N PRO A 698 -29.25 34.22 -28.22
CA PRO A 698 -29.54 32.99 -28.97
C PRO A 698 -29.65 31.77 -28.04
N SER A 699 -30.59 30.87 -28.32
CA SER A 699 -30.81 29.60 -27.61
C SER A 699 -31.00 28.44 -28.58
N ALA A 700 -30.68 27.22 -28.14
CA ALA A 700 -30.88 25.97 -28.88
C ALA A 700 -30.87 24.77 -27.93
N SER A 701 -31.35 23.61 -28.41
CA SER A 701 -31.25 22.32 -27.72
C SER A 701 -30.22 21.43 -28.43
N LEU A 702 -29.23 20.92 -27.70
CA LEU A 702 -28.29 19.91 -28.19
C LEU A 702 -28.81 18.51 -27.84
N PHE A 703 -28.84 17.62 -28.83
CA PHE A 703 -29.10 16.19 -28.69
C PHE A 703 -27.89 15.39 -29.17
N ILE A 704 -27.70 14.21 -28.59
CA ILE A 704 -26.71 13.24 -29.03
C ILE A 704 -27.43 12.06 -29.67
N GLU A 705 -27.05 11.73 -30.89
CA GLU A 705 -27.61 10.63 -31.69
C GLU A 705 -26.48 9.74 -32.22
N ASN A 706 -26.82 8.56 -32.75
CA ASN A 706 -25.88 7.70 -33.51
C ASN A 706 -24.53 7.39 -32.81
N ASN A 707 -24.52 7.29 -31.47
CA ASN A 707 -23.35 6.90 -30.67
C ASN A 707 -22.96 5.44 -30.96
N ASN A 708 -22.07 5.26 -31.94
CA ASN A 708 -21.74 4.02 -32.60
C ASN A 708 -20.43 3.44 -32.04
N ALA A 709 -20.56 2.29 -31.38
CA ALA A 709 -19.45 1.61 -30.71
C ALA A 709 -18.35 1.13 -31.67
N ASP A 710 -18.72 0.61 -32.85
CA ASP A 710 -17.78 0.02 -33.79
C ASP A 710 -16.93 1.06 -34.52
N LEU A 711 -17.48 2.26 -34.72
CA LEU A 711 -16.80 3.38 -35.37
C LEU A 711 -16.17 4.37 -34.37
N GLY A 712 -16.60 4.36 -33.10
CA GLY A 712 -16.18 5.35 -32.09
C GLY A 712 -16.69 6.75 -32.41
N THR A 713 -17.90 6.88 -32.95
CA THR A 713 -18.46 8.15 -33.45
C THR A 713 -19.82 8.46 -32.83
N PHE A 714 -20.15 9.75 -32.69
CA PHE A 714 -21.50 10.20 -32.32
C PHE A 714 -21.90 11.44 -33.12
N ASP A 715 -23.20 11.66 -33.28
CA ASP A 715 -23.75 12.86 -33.90
C ASP A 715 -24.19 13.87 -32.83
N ALA A 716 -23.65 15.10 -32.91
CA ALA A 716 -24.20 16.26 -32.23
C ALA A 716 -25.30 16.89 -33.12
N VAL A 717 -26.52 16.99 -32.59
CA VAL A 717 -27.72 17.43 -33.33
C VAL A 717 -28.38 18.60 -32.61
N ILE A 718 -28.30 19.78 -33.21
CA ILE A 718 -28.77 21.05 -32.64
C ILE A 718 -30.15 21.37 -33.23
N ARG A 719 -31.15 21.48 -32.36
CA ARG A 719 -32.56 21.77 -32.66
C ARG A 719 -33.05 23.01 -31.91
N ASN A 720 -34.30 23.42 -32.14
CA ASN A 720 -34.98 24.49 -31.41
C ASN A 720 -34.22 25.83 -31.41
N ILE A 721 -33.53 26.13 -32.52
CA ILE A 721 -32.64 27.29 -32.60
C ILE A 721 -33.45 28.59 -32.69
N VAL A 722 -33.36 29.41 -31.65
CA VAL A 722 -33.84 30.80 -31.64
C VAL A 722 -32.62 31.70 -31.67
N ALA A 723 -32.43 32.46 -32.75
CA ALA A 723 -31.30 33.39 -32.90
C ALA A 723 -31.82 34.76 -33.39
N PRO A 724 -31.99 35.75 -32.50
CA PRO A 724 -32.57 37.06 -32.86
C PRO A 724 -31.81 37.79 -33.98
N ASN A 725 -30.49 37.62 -34.06
CA ASN A 725 -29.62 38.21 -35.09
C ASN A 725 -29.41 37.30 -36.32
N GLY A 726 -30.18 36.20 -36.42
CA GLY A 726 -29.99 35.13 -37.41
C GLY A 726 -28.82 34.19 -37.10
N VAL A 727 -28.67 33.15 -37.92
CA VAL A 727 -27.59 32.14 -37.83
C VAL A 727 -26.79 32.16 -39.12
N LYS A 728 -25.50 32.51 -39.03
CA LYS A 728 -24.53 32.34 -40.10
C LYS A 728 -23.98 30.92 -40.14
N GLU A 729 -23.59 30.39 -38.98
CA GLU A 729 -23.11 29.01 -38.81
C GLU A 729 -23.25 28.54 -37.36
N VAL A 730 -23.28 27.21 -37.17
CA VAL A 730 -23.25 26.55 -35.86
C VAL A 730 -21.93 25.81 -35.74
N LEU A 731 -21.23 26.04 -34.63
CA LEU A 731 -19.94 25.44 -34.31
C LEU A 731 -20.07 24.58 -33.05
N VAL A 732 -19.43 23.42 -33.05
CA VAL A 732 -19.43 22.43 -31.98
C VAL A 732 -17.98 22.08 -31.66
N PRO A 733 -17.33 22.73 -30.67
CA PRO A 733 -16.07 22.24 -30.15
C PRO A 733 -16.32 21.04 -29.24
N SER A 734 -15.48 20.02 -29.39
CA SER A 734 -15.48 18.82 -28.54
C SER A 734 -14.08 18.50 -28.03
N TRP A 735 -14.02 17.81 -26.90
CA TRP A 735 -12.78 17.27 -26.31
C TRP A 735 -13.10 16.12 -25.35
N SER A 736 -12.13 15.24 -25.08
CA SER A 736 -12.28 14.19 -24.08
C SER A 736 -12.00 14.72 -22.68
N LEU A 737 -12.81 14.35 -21.68
CA LEU A 737 -12.58 14.81 -20.30
C LEU A 737 -11.29 14.24 -19.69
N VAL A 738 -10.75 13.15 -20.25
CA VAL A 738 -9.49 12.53 -19.83
C VAL A 738 -8.26 13.39 -20.19
N ASN A 739 -8.29 14.09 -21.33
CA ASN A 739 -7.19 14.96 -21.76
C ASN A 739 -7.45 16.45 -21.48
N GLY A 740 -8.63 16.81 -20.97
CA GLY A 740 -9.06 18.21 -20.94
C GLY A 740 -9.06 18.82 -22.35
N GLN A 741 -8.71 20.10 -22.47
CA GLN A 741 -8.72 20.79 -23.78
C GLN A 741 -7.51 20.45 -24.67
N ASP A 742 -6.59 19.58 -24.24
CA ASP A 742 -5.39 19.20 -25.01
C ASP A 742 -5.72 18.33 -26.25
N ASP A 743 -6.97 17.87 -26.42
CA ASP A 743 -7.46 17.25 -27.66
C ASP A 743 -8.68 17.97 -28.27
N LEU A 744 -8.85 19.27 -27.98
CA LEU A 744 -9.99 20.05 -28.45
C LEU A 744 -9.99 20.24 -29.98
N VAL A 745 -11.11 19.87 -30.61
CA VAL A 745 -11.35 20.05 -32.06
C VAL A 745 -12.62 20.86 -32.28
N TRP A 746 -12.58 21.83 -33.20
CA TRP A 746 -13.74 22.64 -33.59
C TRP A 746 -14.42 22.07 -34.83
N HIS A 747 -15.63 21.55 -34.67
CA HIS A 747 -16.45 21.05 -35.78
C HIS A 747 -17.46 22.12 -36.24
N LYS A 748 -17.71 22.21 -37.55
CA LYS A 748 -18.78 23.05 -38.12
C LYS A 748 -19.98 22.17 -38.49
N ALA A 749 -21.15 22.49 -37.96
CA ALA A 749 -22.34 21.71 -38.19
C ALA A 749 -23.07 22.07 -39.49
N SER A 750 -23.57 21.05 -40.18
CA SER A 750 -24.26 21.17 -41.45
C SER A 750 -25.77 21.31 -41.23
N ARG A 751 -26.37 22.35 -41.79
CA ARG A 751 -27.82 22.57 -41.73
C ARG A 751 -28.56 21.47 -42.49
N GLN A 752 -29.55 20.87 -41.84
CA GLN A 752 -30.41 19.83 -42.36
C GLN A 752 -31.67 20.42 -43.03
N SER A 753 -32.45 19.57 -43.70
CA SER A 753 -33.70 19.97 -44.37
C SER A 753 -34.80 20.39 -43.40
N ASP A 754 -34.87 19.78 -42.21
CA ASP A 754 -35.78 20.14 -41.11
C ASP A 754 -35.40 21.44 -40.38
N GLY A 755 -34.26 22.04 -40.72
CA GLY A 755 -33.73 23.25 -40.08
C GLY A 755 -32.85 23.02 -38.85
N SER A 756 -32.67 21.76 -38.42
CA SER A 756 -31.64 21.39 -37.44
C SER A 756 -30.24 21.52 -38.02
N TYR A 757 -29.21 21.42 -37.18
CA TYR A 757 -27.81 21.34 -37.60
C TYR A 757 -27.19 20.06 -37.03
N ARG A 758 -26.48 19.28 -37.85
CA ARG A 758 -25.83 18.01 -37.45
C ARG A 758 -24.34 18.04 -37.72
N VAL A 759 -23.54 17.44 -36.84
CA VAL A 759 -22.16 17.03 -37.14
C VAL A 759 -21.79 15.73 -36.45
N THR A 760 -21.06 14.87 -37.16
CA THR A 760 -20.49 13.63 -36.61
C THR A 760 -19.10 13.92 -36.07
N ILE A 761 -18.85 13.55 -34.81
CA ILE A 761 -17.59 13.69 -34.08
C ILE A 761 -16.98 12.30 -33.89
N LYS A 762 -15.65 12.15 -34.04
CA LYS A 762 -14.97 10.85 -33.95
C LYS A 762 -13.96 10.80 -32.81
N SER A 763 -13.92 9.71 -32.06
CA SER A 763 -12.91 9.49 -31.03
C SER A 763 -11.48 9.55 -31.58
N SER A 764 -11.28 9.17 -32.84
CA SER A 764 -9.99 9.23 -33.54
C SER A 764 -9.46 10.65 -33.77
N GLU A 765 -10.33 11.66 -33.78
CA GLU A 765 -9.95 13.08 -33.82
C GLU A 765 -9.51 13.57 -32.42
N HIS A 766 -9.95 12.90 -31.35
CA HIS A 766 -9.63 13.15 -29.94
C HIS A 766 -8.70 12.07 -29.35
N LYS A 767 -7.63 11.74 -30.10
CA LYS A 767 -6.56 10.79 -29.71
C LYS A 767 -7.01 9.32 -29.43
N ASN A 768 -8.27 8.96 -29.69
CA ASN A 768 -8.93 7.69 -29.33
C ASN A 768 -9.11 7.51 -27.81
N SER A 769 -9.35 8.62 -27.11
CA SER A 769 -9.54 8.67 -25.66
C SER A 769 -10.85 8.03 -25.22
N LEU A 770 -10.92 7.49 -24.00
CA LEU A 770 -12.08 6.74 -23.50
C LEU A 770 -13.03 7.58 -22.64
N GLY A 771 -14.30 7.17 -22.60
CA GLY A 771 -15.30 7.64 -21.65
C GLY A 771 -16.00 8.93 -22.08
N ASN A 772 -16.17 9.84 -21.13
CA ASN A 772 -16.91 11.08 -21.30
C ASN A 772 -16.18 12.09 -22.20
N TYR A 773 -16.86 12.56 -23.23
CA TYR A 773 -16.48 13.68 -24.08
C TYR A 773 -17.44 14.83 -23.81
N ARG A 774 -16.92 16.05 -23.81
CA ARG A 774 -17.73 17.27 -23.78
C ARG A 774 -17.93 17.78 -25.20
N ALA A 775 -19.13 18.30 -25.47
CA ALA A 775 -19.46 19.01 -26.70
C ALA A 775 -20.26 20.27 -26.36
N ASP A 776 -19.70 21.46 -26.65
CA ASP A 776 -20.40 22.73 -26.50
C ASP A 776 -21.11 23.11 -27.81
N VAL A 777 -22.05 24.06 -27.77
CA VAL A 777 -22.67 24.68 -28.95
C VAL A 777 -22.42 26.18 -28.96
N TYR A 778 -21.91 26.67 -30.09
CA TYR A 778 -21.79 28.09 -30.39
C TYR A 778 -22.57 28.44 -31.66
N ILE A 779 -23.36 29.51 -31.62
CA ILE A 779 -23.99 30.12 -32.79
C ILE A 779 -23.16 31.34 -33.20
N VAL A 780 -22.73 31.39 -34.46
CA VAL A 780 -22.22 32.61 -35.07
C VAL A 780 -23.39 33.31 -35.76
N ASP A 781 -23.67 34.55 -35.38
CA ASP A 781 -24.75 35.35 -35.99
C ASP A 781 -24.32 36.06 -37.28
N ASN A 782 -25.26 36.77 -37.92
CA ASN A 782 -25.00 37.49 -39.17
C ASN A 782 -24.05 38.69 -39.00
N ALA A 783 -23.82 39.16 -37.78
CA ALA A 783 -22.80 40.17 -37.46
C ALA A 783 -21.40 39.56 -37.22
N ASN A 784 -21.26 38.23 -37.35
CA ASN A 784 -20.08 37.43 -37.01
C ASN A 784 -19.78 37.34 -35.51
N GLN A 785 -20.75 37.65 -34.64
CA GLN A 785 -20.57 37.46 -33.20
C GLN A 785 -20.81 35.99 -32.84
N ARG A 786 -19.87 35.38 -32.12
CA ARG A 786 -19.93 33.97 -31.71
C ARG A 786 -20.46 33.86 -30.28
N HIS A 787 -21.72 33.44 -30.16
CA HIS A 787 -22.44 33.28 -28.90
C HIS A 787 -22.34 31.82 -28.41
N TYR A 788 -21.89 31.61 -27.17
CA TYR A 788 -22.09 30.32 -26.48
C TYR A 788 -23.58 30.12 -26.15
N VAL A 789 -24.07 28.89 -26.32
CA VAL A 789 -25.49 28.55 -26.25
C VAL A 789 -25.80 27.50 -25.19
N THR A 790 -25.15 26.34 -25.24
CA THR A 790 -25.39 25.19 -24.35
C THR A 790 -24.23 24.17 -24.49
N GLU A 791 -24.21 23.14 -23.65
CA GLU A 791 -23.23 22.05 -23.69
C GLU A 791 -23.88 20.71 -23.33
N THR A 792 -23.17 19.61 -23.60
CA THR A 792 -23.50 18.29 -23.05
C THR A 792 -22.25 17.44 -22.85
N ILE A 793 -22.42 16.35 -22.11
CA ILE A 793 -21.42 15.30 -21.95
C ILE A 793 -21.99 14.00 -22.52
N VAL A 794 -21.19 13.30 -23.33
CA VAL A 794 -21.51 12.00 -23.91
C VAL A 794 -20.44 10.98 -23.51
N ASP A 795 -20.85 9.86 -22.93
CA ASP A 795 -20.01 8.67 -22.86
C ASP A 795 -19.90 8.06 -24.26
N VAL A 796 -18.71 8.18 -24.88
CA VAL A 796 -18.49 7.75 -26.26
C VAL A 796 -18.24 6.25 -26.25
N LYS A 797 -19.19 5.49 -26.80
CA LYS A 797 -19.04 4.05 -26.94
C LYS A 797 -17.95 3.79 -27.98
N HIS A 798 -16.96 2.98 -27.59
CA HIS A 798 -15.87 2.61 -28.48
C HIS A 798 -15.43 1.17 -28.21
N ASN A 799 -15.64 0.32 -29.20
CA ASN A 799 -15.16 -1.06 -29.24
C ASN A 799 -13.64 -1.03 -29.49
N LYS A 800 -12.88 -0.78 -28.42
CA LYS A 800 -11.43 -1.00 -28.38
C LYS A 800 -11.10 -2.42 -28.86
N PRO A 801 -9.90 -2.66 -29.41
CA PRO A 801 -9.39 -4.01 -29.51
C PRO A 801 -9.33 -4.61 -28.12
N VAL A 802 -10.12 -5.66 -27.87
CA VAL A 802 -10.07 -6.45 -26.65
C VAL A 802 -9.27 -7.71 -26.93
N GLY A 803 -8.45 -8.13 -25.98
CA GLY A 803 -7.67 -9.34 -26.04
C GLY A 803 -7.12 -9.68 -24.67
N THR A 804 -7.22 -10.95 -24.28
CA THR A 804 -6.69 -11.44 -23.02
C THR A 804 -5.21 -11.74 -23.20
N ILE A 805 -4.33 -10.89 -22.64
CA ILE A 805 -2.89 -11.17 -22.55
C ILE A 805 -2.59 -11.98 -21.30
N SER A 806 -1.88 -13.09 -21.46
CA SER A 806 -1.50 -14.00 -20.38
C SER A 806 -0.06 -14.45 -20.54
N VAL A 807 0.58 -14.80 -19.41
CA VAL A 807 1.88 -15.49 -19.41
C VAL A 807 1.67 -16.90 -18.89
N VAL A 808 2.19 -17.87 -19.63
CA VAL A 808 2.14 -19.31 -19.33
C VAL A 808 3.55 -19.91 -19.51
N ASN A 809 3.74 -21.15 -19.07
CA ASN A 809 5.00 -21.89 -19.23
C ASN A 809 6.25 -21.13 -18.75
N ASN A 810 6.12 -20.32 -17.69
CA ASN A 810 7.24 -19.59 -17.08
C ASN A 810 8.22 -20.58 -16.45
N ASN A 811 9.30 -20.87 -17.17
CA ASN A 811 10.30 -21.86 -16.83
C ASN A 811 11.56 -21.17 -16.27
N ASN A 812 11.74 -21.30 -14.96
CA ASN A 812 12.87 -20.73 -14.21
C ASN A 812 14.21 -21.45 -14.49
N ASP A 813 14.18 -22.68 -15.01
CA ASP A 813 15.40 -23.45 -15.33
C ASP A 813 16.02 -23.00 -16.67
N THR A 814 15.22 -22.45 -17.58
CA THR A 814 15.65 -21.91 -18.89
C THR A 814 15.54 -20.40 -18.99
N GLY A 815 14.82 -19.75 -18.07
CA GLY A 815 14.55 -18.31 -18.08
C GLY A 815 13.66 -17.92 -19.24
N THR A 816 12.69 -18.76 -19.58
CA THR A 816 11.81 -18.56 -20.74
C THR A 816 10.35 -18.63 -20.33
N PHE A 817 9.52 -17.79 -20.91
CA PHE A 817 8.07 -17.79 -20.70
C PHE A 817 7.32 -17.59 -22.01
N ASP A 818 6.12 -18.12 -22.10
CA ASP A 818 5.23 -17.94 -23.25
C ASP A 818 4.24 -16.81 -22.97
N VAL A 819 4.19 -15.81 -23.84
CA VAL A 819 3.11 -14.83 -23.89
C VAL A 819 2.03 -15.38 -24.83
N PHE A 820 0.80 -15.48 -24.33
CA PHE A 820 -0.33 -16.05 -25.04
C PHE A 820 -1.52 -15.08 -25.05
N ILE A 821 -2.03 -14.79 -26.25
CA ILE A 821 -3.08 -13.80 -26.51
C ILE A 821 -4.33 -14.51 -27.02
N THR A 822 -5.44 -14.42 -26.30
CA THR A 822 -6.75 -15.00 -26.68
C THR A 822 -7.85 -13.94 -26.74
N ASN A 823 -9.03 -14.31 -27.24
CA ASN A 823 -10.21 -13.44 -27.35
C ASN A 823 -9.98 -12.15 -28.15
N LEU A 824 -8.98 -12.14 -29.04
CA LEU A 824 -8.46 -10.93 -29.67
C LEU A 824 -9.36 -10.48 -30.84
N THR A 825 -9.98 -9.32 -30.71
CA THR A 825 -10.83 -8.72 -31.75
C THR A 825 -10.38 -7.29 -32.10
N ASN A 826 -10.71 -6.84 -33.32
CA ASN A 826 -10.60 -5.44 -33.74
C ASN A 826 -11.61 -5.16 -34.86
N PRO A 827 -12.49 -4.15 -34.76
CA PRO A 827 -13.44 -3.82 -35.83
C PRO A 827 -12.79 -3.52 -37.18
N SER A 828 -11.56 -2.98 -37.19
CA SER A 828 -10.79 -2.69 -38.41
C SER A 828 -9.91 -3.84 -38.92
N GLY A 829 -10.04 -5.04 -38.35
CA GLY A 829 -9.20 -6.20 -38.68
C GLY A 829 -7.80 -6.16 -38.04
N ILE A 830 -7.12 -7.31 -38.05
CA ILE A 830 -5.81 -7.51 -37.41
C ILE A 830 -4.85 -8.04 -38.48
N SER A 831 -3.78 -7.30 -38.77
CA SER A 831 -2.73 -7.70 -39.70
C SER A 831 -1.58 -8.43 -38.99
N GLY A 832 -1.38 -8.17 -37.70
CA GLY A 832 -0.38 -8.83 -36.86
C GLY A 832 -0.55 -8.50 -35.38
N VAL A 833 0.30 -9.08 -34.54
CA VAL A 833 0.36 -8.81 -33.09
C VAL A 833 1.82 -8.67 -32.69
N VAL A 834 2.14 -7.61 -31.94
CA VAL A 834 3.50 -7.31 -31.48
C VAL A 834 3.52 -7.05 -29.97
N ILE A 835 4.52 -7.61 -29.32
CA ILE A 835 4.66 -7.72 -27.87
C ILE A 835 6.02 -7.11 -27.47
N PRO A 836 6.08 -5.82 -27.06
CA PRO A 836 7.28 -5.30 -26.43
C PRO A 836 7.40 -5.80 -24.99
N VAL A 837 8.63 -6.19 -24.64
CA VAL A 837 9.01 -6.73 -23.33
C VAL A 837 10.28 -6.04 -22.85
N TRP A 838 10.38 -5.81 -21.54
CA TRP A 838 11.60 -5.36 -20.86
C TRP A 838 11.62 -5.89 -19.42
N SER A 839 12.76 -5.90 -18.75
CA SER A 839 12.85 -6.18 -17.31
C SER A 839 12.93 -4.88 -16.51
N GLU A 840 12.29 -4.82 -15.33
CA GLU A 840 12.31 -3.60 -14.49
C GLU A 840 13.70 -3.32 -13.88
N GLN A 841 14.65 -4.24 -14.04
CA GLN A 841 16.02 -4.14 -13.57
C GLN A 841 16.83 -3.16 -14.44
N ASN A 842 16.73 -1.86 -14.09
CA ASN A 842 17.27 -0.64 -14.72
C ASN A 842 16.32 0.11 -15.70
N GLY A 843 15.02 -0.21 -15.71
CA GLY A 843 14.00 0.61 -16.36
C GLY A 843 13.48 -0.01 -17.66
N GLN A 844 13.84 0.56 -18.81
CA GLN A 844 13.51 0.04 -20.15
C GLN A 844 14.77 -0.13 -21.01
N ASP A 845 15.93 -0.29 -20.38
CA ASP A 845 17.24 -0.32 -21.05
C ASP A 845 17.52 -1.64 -21.81
N ASP A 846 16.67 -2.65 -21.64
CA ASP A 846 16.71 -3.95 -22.32
C ASP A 846 15.42 -4.25 -23.14
N LEU A 847 14.68 -3.22 -23.54
CA LEU A 847 13.40 -3.35 -24.24
C LEU A 847 13.55 -3.95 -25.64
N VAL A 848 12.83 -5.04 -25.92
CA VAL A 848 12.80 -5.74 -27.21
C VAL A 848 11.34 -5.88 -27.69
N TRP A 849 11.10 -5.72 -28.99
CA TRP A 849 9.80 -5.94 -29.62
C TRP A 849 9.76 -7.33 -30.27
N HIS A 850 8.76 -8.15 -29.91
CA HIS A 850 8.59 -9.50 -30.40
C HIS A 850 7.32 -9.61 -31.27
N ASN A 851 7.41 -10.27 -32.43
CA ASN A 851 6.24 -10.58 -33.25
C ASN A 851 5.60 -11.88 -32.75
N ALA A 852 4.28 -11.88 -32.52
CA ALA A 852 3.56 -13.07 -32.08
C ALA A 852 2.98 -13.86 -33.28
N THR A 853 3.18 -15.17 -33.24
CA THR A 853 2.74 -16.10 -34.29
C THR A 853 1.29 -16.50 -34.04
N LYS A 854 0.43 -16.35 -35.05
CA LYS A 854 -0.96 -16.83 -34.98
C LYS A 854 -1.01 -18.35 -34.92
N GLN A 855 -1.86 -18.90 -34.06
CA GLN A 855 -2.10 -20.35 -33.90
C GLN A 855 -3.39 -20.76 -34.64
N ASP A 856 -3.59 -22.07 -34.82
CA ASP A 856 -4.73 -22.62 -35.60
C ASP A 856 -6.11 -22.33 -34.96
N ASP A 857 -6.17 -22.15 -33.63
CA ASP A 857 -7.37 -21.75 -32.88
C ASP A 857 -7.70 -20.25 -32.98
N GLY A 858 -6.84 -19.48 -33.66
CA GLY A 858 -6.97 -18.02 -33.81
C GLY A 858 -6.28 -17.19 -32.74
N SER A 859 -5.71 -17.81 -31.70
CA SER A 859 -4.86 -17.14 -30.70
C SER A 859 -3.52 -16.69 -31.28
N TYR A 860 -2.74 -15.93 -30.52
CA TYR A 860 -1.36 -15.56 -30.87
C TYR A 860 -0.40 -15.93 -29.75
N LYS A 861 0.76 -16.47 -30.09
CA LYS A 861 1.79 -16.92 -29.15
C LYS A 861 3.16 -16.34 -29.48
N VAL A 862 3.95 -15.99 -28.46
CA VAL A 862 5.40 -15.83 -28.59
C VAL A 862 6.13 -16.32 -27.34
N THR A 863 7.27 -16.97 -27.52
CA THR A 863 8.18 -17.36 -26.43
C THR A 863 9.23 -16.28 -26.23
N ILE A 864 9.39 -15.82 -25.00
CA ILE A 864 10.36 -14.81 -24.57
C ILE A 864 11.47 -15.51 -23.77
N SER A 865 12.71 -15.03 -23.85
CA SER A 865 13.85 -15.52 -23.07
C SER A 865 14.59 -14.39 -22.38
N ALA A 866 14.94 -14.58 -21.11
CA ALA A 866 15.83 -13.69 -20.36
C ALA A 866 17.18 -13.46 -21.06
N SER A 867 17.62 -14.38 -21.93
CA SER A 867 18.81 -14.19 -22.79
C SER A 867 18.73 -12.99 -23.72
N GLN A 868 17.51 -12.59 -24.13
CA GLN A 868 17.23 -11.41 -24.97
C GLN A 868 17.23 -10.12 -24.13
N HIS A 869 17.11 -10.25 -22.81
CA HIS A 869 16.95 -9.19 -21.82
C HIS A 869 18.05 -9.31 -20.75
N LYS A 870 19.31 -9.36 -21.22
CA LYS A 870 20.56 -9.28 -20.44
C LYS A 870 20.77 -10.33 -19.35
N TRP A 871 19.94 -11.37 -19.26
CA TRP A 871 19.85 -12.32 -18.14
C TRP A 871 19.45 -11.68 -16.80
N ASN A 872 18.72 -10.58 -16.85
CA ASN A 872 18.13 -9.94 -15.67
C ASN A 872 17.11 -10.88 -14.99
N SER A 873 16.82 -10.65 -13.70
CA SER A 873 15.90 -11.49 -12.91
C SER A 873 14.94 -10.65 -12.09
N GLY A 874 13.72 -11.17 -11.90
CA GLY A 874 12.61 -10.45 -11.28
C GLY A 874 11.56 -10.11 -12.32
N LYS A 875 10.95 -8.93 -12.20
CA LYS A 875 9.74 -8.58 -12.95
C LYS A 875 10.03 -8.13 -14.38
N TYR A 876 9.46 -8.85 -15.33
CA TYR A 876 9.39 -8.53 -16.75
C TYR A 876 8.04 -7.90 -17.06
N VAL A 877 8.02 -6.73 -17.70
CA VAL A 877 6.79 -6.08 -18.15
C VAL A 877 6.52 -6.45 -19.60
N VAL A 878 5.28 -6.82 -19.90
CA VAL A 878 4.85 -7.35 -21.19
C VAL A 878 3.62 -6.57 -21.65
N HIS A 879 3.73 -5.82 -22.75
CA HIS A 879 2.57 -5.13 -23.34
C HIS A 879 2.09 -5.86 -24.60
N GLY A 880 0.79 -5.75 -24.91
CA GLY A 880 0.18 -6.31 -26.11
C GLY A 880 -0.33 -5.22 -27.06
N TYR A 881 0.16 -5.22 -28.30
CA TYR A 881 -0.34 -4.37 -29.39
C TYR A 881 -0.81 -5.22 -30.56
N ILE A 882 -1.96 -4.87 -31.14
CA ILE A 882 -2.30 -5.31 -32.50
C ILE A 882 -1.58 -4.41 -33.51
N VAL A 883 -1.39 -4.93 -34.72
CA VAL A 883 -1.16 -4.12 -35.92
C VAL A 883 -2.47 -4.11 -36.70
N ASP A 884 -3.00 -2.93 -37.02
CA ASP A 884 -4.24 -2.79 -37.80
C ASP A 884 -4.00 -2.93 -39.31
N ALA A 885 -5.06 -2.81 -40.11
CA ALA A 885 -4.99 -2.88 -41.57
C ALA A 885 -4.21 -1.71 -42.23
N SER A 886 -3.89 -0.64 -41.50
CA SER A 886 -3.04 0.48 -41.95
C SER A 886 -1.57 0.33 -41.57
N GLY A 887 -1.21 -0.72 -40.82
CA GLY A 887 0.14 -0.92 -40.28
C GLY A 887 0.41 -0.18 -38.97
N LYS A 888 -0.63 0.35 -38.30
CA LYS A 888 -0.50 1.10 -37.05
C LYS A 888 -0.61 0.16 -35.84
N ASN A 889 0.29 0.34 -34.87
CA ASN A 889 0.26 -0.38 -33.61
C ASN A 889 -0.80 0.22 -32.66
N ILE A 890 -1.70 -0.61 -32.13
CA ILE A 890 -2.75 -0.21 -31.17
C ILE A 890 -2.68 -1.12 -29.94
N GLY A 891 -2.44 -0.54 -28.76
CA GLY A 891 -2.30 -1.28 -27.50
C GLY A 891 -3.64 -1.78 -26.95
N PHE A 892 -3.73 -3.06 -26.61
CA PHE A 892 -4.95 -3.71 -26.09
C PHE A 892 -4.82 -4.20 -24.64
N GLY A 893 -3.61 -4.40 -24.12
CA GLY A 893 -3.41 -4.85 -22.74
C GLY A 893 -1.95 -4.86 -22.30
N ALA A 894 -1.73 -5.16 -21.01
CA ALA A 894 -0.42 -5.36 -20.41
C ALA A 894 -0.50 -6.41 -19.30
N THR A 895 0.63 -7.05 -19.00
CA THR A 895 0.82 -7.99 -17.90
C THR A 895 2.29 -7.98 -17.46
N SER A 896 2.65 -8.79 -16.47
CA SER A 896 4.04 -9.01 -16.09
C SER A 896 4.32 -10.46 -15.71
N ALA A 897 5.57 -10.87 -15.86
CA ALA A 897 6.07 -12.16 -15.42
C ALA A 897 7.21 -11.95 -14.41
N ASP A 898 7.15 -12.60 -13.25
CA ASP A 898 8.33 -12.73 -12.39
C ASP A 898 9.17 -13.89 -12.93
N VAL A 899 10.25 -13.54 -13.63
CA VAL A 899 11.15 -14.48 -14.27
C VAL A 899 12.39 -14.63 -13.40
N VAL A 900 12.61 -15.84 -12.88
CA VAL A 900 13.95 -16.22 -12.44
C VAL A 900 14.71 -16.57 -13.71
N ALA A 901 15.60 -15.69 -14.17
CA ALA A 901 16.58 -16.14 -15.16
C ALA A 901 17.47 -17.17 -14.44
N PRO A 902 17.76 -18.33 -15.04
CA PRO A 902 18.53 -19.38 -14.40
C PRO A 902 19.86 -18.78 -14.01
N LYS A 903 20.10 -18.72 -12.69
CA LYS A 903 21.21 -18.00 -12.09
C LYS A 903 22.49 -18.59 -12.65
N LYS A 904 23.08 -17.90 -13.63
CA LYS A 904 24.24 -18.38 -14.38
C LYS A 904 25.31 -18.82 -13.41
N ILE A 905 25.53 -20.13 -13.37
CA ILE A 905 26.37 -20.79 -12.37
C ILE A 905 27.79 -20.33 -12.71
N GLY A 906 28.31 -19.39 -11.91
CA GLY A 906 29.24 -18.39 -12.42
C GLY A 906 30.47 -19.04 -13.05
N SER A 907 30.82 -18.62 -14.27
CA SER A 907 31.97 -19.17 -15.00
C SER A 907 33.29 -18.48 -14.63
N ALA A 908 34.40 -19.17 -14.92
CA ALA A 908 35.74 -18.65 -14.63
C ALA A 908 36.04 -17.34 -15.38
N SER A 909 35.50 -17.14 -16.58
CA SER A 909 35.60 -15.86 -17.32
C SER A 909 34.87 -14.70 -16.64
N ARG A 910 34.04 -14.98 -15.63
CA ARG A 910 33.28 -14.00 -14.83
C ARG A 910 33.81 -13.86 -13.39
N GLY A 911 34.85 -14.61 -13.03
CA GLY A 911 35.54 -14.53 -11.73
C GLY A 911 35.08 -15.53 -10.68
N ASN A 912 34.21 -16.49 -11.04
CA ASN A 912 33.86 -17.62 -10.16
C ASN A 912 34.60 -18.87 -10.64
N TYR A 913 35.46 -19.44 -9.79
CA TYR A 913 36.38 -20.52 -10.16
C TYR A 913 35.92 -21.91 -9.67
N ASP A 914 34.87 -21.96 -8.85
CA ASP A 914 34.39 -23.19 -8.19
C ASP A 914 33.41 -24.00 -9.08
N VAL A 915 33.26 -23.62 -10.36
CA VAL A 915 32.24 -24.13 -11.29
C VAL A 915 32.84 -24.29 -12.68
N LEU A 916 32.57 -25.43 -13.31
CA LEU A 916 33.05 -25.78 -14.64
C LEU A 916 31.87 -26.16 -15.56
N ASN A 917 31.67 -25.39 -16.62
CA ASN A 917 30.55 -25.48 -17.57
C ASN A 917 30.90 -26.28 -18.84
N LYS A 918 32.16 -26.72 -18.97
CA LYS A 918 32.77 -27.31 -20.17
C LYS A 918 32.79 -26.35 -21.37
N ILE A 919 32.96 -25.06 -21.08
CA ILE A 919 33.10 -24.00 -22.09
C ILE A 919 34.58 -23.64 -22.25
N VAL A 920 35.15 -23.90 -23.42
CA VAL A 920 36.57 -23.65 -23.74
C VAL A 920 36.67 -22.48 -24.73
N TYR A 921 37.49 -21.47 -24.41
CA TYR A 921 37.86 -20.43 -25.36
C TYR A 921 39.22 -20.73 -25.99
N LEU A 922 39.24 -20.98 -27.30
CA LEU A 922 40.48 -21.17 -28.05
C LEU A 922 40.87 -19.89 -28.81
N ASP A 923 42.16 -19.59 -28.84
CA ASP A 923 42.69 -18.40 -29.49
C ASP A 923 43.80 -18.74 -30.49
N ALA A 924 43.47 -18.79 -31.78
CA ALA A 924 44.48 -18.89 -32.85
C ALA A 924 45.25 -17.57 -32.96
N GLY A 925 46.52 -17.58 -32.52
CA GLY A 925 47.43 -16.44 -32.56
C GLY A 925 47.51 -15.77 -33.93
N HIS A 926 47.80 -14.47 -33.94
CA HIS A 926 47.93 -13.63 -35.14
C HIS A 926 46.66 -13.63 -36.02
N GLY A 927 46.77 -13.33 -37.32
CA GLY A 927 45.68 -13.36 -38.30
C GLY A 927 45.53 -12.07 -39.11
N GLY A 928 44.96 -12.17 -40.31
CA GLY A 928 44.76 -11.05 -41.22
C GLY A 928 46.09 -10.46 -41.71
N TYR A 929 46.34 -9.18 -41.41
CA TYR A 929 47.58 -8.50 -41.80
C TYR A 929 48.79 -8.90 -40.93
N ASP A 930 48.55 -9.48 -39.75
CA ASP A 930 49.59 -10.00 -38.86
C ASP A 930 49.83 -11.49 -39.17
N PRO A 931 50.99 -11.87 -39.72
CA PRO A 931 51.26 -13.26 -40.08
C PRO A 931 51.80 -14.12 -38.93
N GLY A 932 52.21 -13.50 -37.82
CA GLY A 932 53.11 -14.12 -36.84
C GLY A 932 54.47 -14.46 -37.43
N ALA A 933 55.17 -15.44 -36.85
CA ALA A 933 56.38 -16.01 -37.42
C ALA A 933 56.14 -16.45 -38.88
N SER A 934 57.09 -16.16 -39.77
CA SER A 934 56.98 -16.49 -41.19
C SER A 934 58.32 -16.91 -41.76
N TYR A 935 58.46 -18.21 -42.07
CA TYR A 935 59.69 -18.84 -42.55
C TYR A 935 59.37 -19.90 -43.60
N PHE A 936 60.26 -20.09 -44.58
CA PHE A 936 60.16 -21.14 -45.61
C PHE A 936 58.84 -21.16 -46.41
N GLY A 937 58.15 -20.00 -46.51
CA GLY A 937 56.83 -19.87 -47.16
C GLY A 937 55.63 -20.25 -46.29
N ILE A 938 55.87 -20.62 -45.02
CA ILE A 938 54.85 -20.97 -44.03
C ILE A 938 54.64 -19.76 -43.10
N SER A 939 53.40 -19.46 -42.74
CA SER A 939 53.07 -18.43 -41.73
C SER A 939 52.34 -19.05 -40.54
N GLU A 940 52.75 -18.63 -39.33
CA GLU A 940 52.19 -19.06 -38.06
C GLU A 940 50.66 -18.93 -38.03
N LYS A 941 50.12 -17.78 -38.47
CA LYS A 941 48.67 -17.53 -38.48
C LYS A 941 47.83 -18.59 -39.20
N SER A 942 48.42 -19.32 -40.15
CA SER A 942 47.77 -20.42 -40.88
C SER A 942 47.83 -21.72 -40.08
N LEU A 943 48.97 -22.00 -39.45
CA LEU A 943 49.17 -23.18 -38.59
C LEU A 943 48.28 -23.10 -37.33
N THR A 944 48.25 -21.95 -36.66
CA THR A 944 47.45 -21.74 -35.44
C THR A 944 45.96 -21.94 -35.69
N LEU A 945 45.43 -21.39 -36.81
CA LEU A 945 44.03 -21.58 -37.21
C LEU A 945 43.73 -23.04 -37.58
N ALA A 946 44.64 -23.72 -38.28
CA ALA A 946 44.47 -25.13 -38.68
C ALA A 946 44.51 -26.09 -37.48
N ILE A 947 45.31 -25.80 -36.46
CA ILE A 947 45.38 -26.58 -35.21
C ILE A 947 44.16 -26.25 -34.33
N GLN A 948 43.82 -24.96 -34.15
CA GLN A 948 42.61 -24.52 -33.42
C GLN A 948 41.35 -25.21 -33.95
N SER A 949 41.18 -25.28 -35.28
CA SER A 949 40.02 -25.91 -35.92
C SER A 949 39.90 -27.41 -35.60
N ARG A 950 41.03 -28.13 -35.49
CA ARG A 950 41.05 -29.55 -35.08
C ARG A 950 40.76 -29.73 -33.60
N VAL A 951 41.35 -28.91 -32.74
CA VAL A 951 41.08 -28.92 -31.29
C VAL A 951 39.59 -28.64 -31.02
N LYS A 952 39.02 -27.64 -31.72
CA LYS A 952 37.59 -27.30 -31.67
C LYS A 952 36.71 -28.51 -31.98
N ALA A 953 36.85 -29.09 -33.17
CA ALA A 953 36.00 -30.20 -33.60
C ALA A 953 36.08 -31.42 -32.67
N LYS A 954 37.26 -31.69 -32.09
CA LYS A 954 37.48 -32.79 -31.13
C LYS A 954 36.81 -32.52 -29.78
N LEU A 955 37.00 -31.33 -29.21
CA LEU A 955 36.34 -30.92 -27.97
C LEU A 955 34.81 -30.93 -28.12
N GLU A 956 34.27 -30.46 -29.25
CA GLU A 956 32.83 -30.50 -29.51
C GLU A 956 32.30 -31.94 -29.65
N SER A 957 33.06 -32.84 -30.28
CA SER A 957 32.72 -34.27 -30.32
C SER A 957 32.75 -34.97 -28.95
N GLU A 958 33.39 -34.34 -27.96
CA GLU A 958 33.51 -34.80 -26.56
C GLU A 958 32.55 -34.05 -25.61
N GLY A 959 31.62 -33.26 -26.16
CA GLY A 959 30.57 -32.57 -25.39
C GLY A 959 31.00 -31.26 -24.72
N TYR A 960 32.11 -30.65 -25.15
CA TYR A 960 32.51 -29.30 -24.73
C TYR A 960 31.94 -28.25 -25.69
N GLN A 961 31.49 -27.10 -25.16
CA GLN A 961 31.20 -25.93 -25.98
C GLN A 961 32.51 -25.19 -26.28
N VAL A 962 32.79 -24.90 -27.56
CA VAL A 962 34.04 -24.24 -27.95
C VAL A 962 33.80 -22.92 -28.65
N VAL A 963 34.23 -21.85 -28.00
CA VAL A 963 34.28 -20.48 -28.57
C VAL A 963 35.68 -20.24 -29.12
N THR A 964 35.81 -19.52 -30.22
CA THR A 964 37.10 -19.23 -30.87
C THR A 964 37.28 -17.76 -31.18
N THR A 965 38.47 -17.20 -30.95
CA THR A 965 38.84 -15.82 -31.35
C THR A 965 38.50 -15.53 -32.82
N ARG A 966 38.83 -16.46 -33.71
CA ARG A 966 38.62 -16.32 -35.16
C ARG A 966 38.40 -17.69 -35.81
N THR A 967 37.53 -17.71 -36.80
CA THR A 967 37.23 -18.90 -37.64
C THR A 967 37.85 -18.81 -39.04
N SER A 968 38.50 -17.69 -39.37
CA SER A 968 39.10 -17.39 -40.67
C SER A 968 40.42 -16.61 -40.50
N ASP A 969 40.99 -16.16 -41.61
CA ASP A 969 42.22 -15.34 -41.62
C ASP A 969 41.91 -13.85 -41.35
N THR A 970 41.43 -13.55 -40.15
CA THR A 970 41.11 -12.20 -39.68
C THR A 970 42.04 -11.75 -38.55
N TYR A 971 42.33 -10.45 -38.50
CA TYR A 971 43.07 -9.84 -37.39
C TYR A 971 42.14 -9.58 -36.20
N VAL A 972 42.65 -9.77 -34.98
CA VAL A 972 42.00 -9.41 -33.71
C VAL A 972 43.06 -8.87 -32.75
N ASP A 973 42.84 -7.69 -32.15
CA ASP A 973 43.75 -7.09 -31.16
C ASP A 973 43.88 -7.96 -29.90
N LEU A 974 45.05 -7.93 -29.28
CA LEU A 974 45.38 -8.70 -28.08
C LEU A 974 44.43 -8.44 -26.91
N THR A 975 43.91 -7.21 -26.78
CA THR A 975 42.99 -6.81 -25.71
C THR A 975 41.57 -7.32 -25.98
N ASP A 976 41.15 -7.33 -27.24
CA ASP A 976 39.79 -7.73 -27.63
C ASP A 976 39.63 -9.26 -27.66
N ARG A 977 40.72 -10.02 -27.86
CA ARG A 977 40.77 -11.48 -27.57
C ARG A 977 40.35 -11.77 -26.14
N SER A 978 40.98 -11.10 -25.16
CA SER A 978 40.61 -11.22 -23.75
C SER A 978 39.23 -10.65 -23.44
N ARG A 979 38.81 -9.54 -24.06
CA ARG A 979 37.46 -8.97 -23.90
C ARG A 979 36.38 -9.99 -24.31
N ALA A 980 36.57 -10.63 -25.46
CA ALA A 980 35.67 -11.67 -25.96
C ALA A 980 35.69 -12.92 -25.07
N ALA A 981 36.87 -13.37 -24.62
CA ALA A 981 36.99 -14.48 -23.67
C ALA A 981 36.25 -14.19 -22.35
N ASN A 982 36.40 -12.99 -21.77
CA ASN A 982 35.74 -12.57 -20.53
C ASN A 982 34.20 -12.46 -20.66
N ALA A 983 33.69 -12.31 -21.89
CA ALA A 983 32.27 -12.35 -22.23
C ALA A 983 31.76 -13.74 -22.65
N SER A 984 32.65 -14.71 -22.89
CA SER A 984 32.30 -16.02 -23.49
C SER A 984 31.82 -17.09 -22.51
N GLU A 985 31.87 -16.79 -21.21
CA GLU A 985 31.53 -17.71 -20.12
C GLU A 985 32.44 -18.94 -20.03
N SER A 986 33.65 -18.84 -20.58
CA SER A 986 34.62 -19.93 -20.57
C SER A 986 35.16 -20.27 -19.19
N ASP A 987 35.42 -21.55 -18.97
CA ASP A 987 36.12 -22.05 -17.79
C ASP A 987 37.65 -21.93 -17.98
N ILE A 988 38.12 -21.98 -19.23
CA ILE A 988 39.55 -21.88 -19.60
C ILE A 988 39.75 -21.11 -20.90
N PHE A 989 40.92 -20.50 -21.03
CA PHE A 989 41.42 -19.84 -22.24
C PHE A 989 42.74 -20.50 -22.70
N VAL A 990 42.80 -20.91 -23.97
CA VAL A 990 43.97 -21.58 -24.57
C VAL A 990 44.35 -20.88 -25.88
N SER A 991 45.40 -20.07 -25.82
CA SER A 991 46.01 -19.46 -27.01
C SER A 991 47.03 -20.39 -27.66
N ILE A 992 47.09 -20.39 -28.99
CA ILE A 992 47.86 -21.32 -29.81
C ILE A 992 48.77 -20.51 -30.72
N HIS A 993 50.08 -20.70 -30.58
CA HIS A 993 51.17 -19.99 -31.23
C HIS A 993 52.28 -20.95 -31.72
N ILE A 994 53.19 -20.43 -32.56
CA ILE A 994 54.37 -21.13 -33.07
C ILE A 994 55.59 -20.22 -32.96
N ASN A 995 56.57 -20.64 -32.17
CA ASN A 995 57.69 -19.82 -31.73
C ASN A 995 58.68 -19.50 -32.88
N ALA A 996 59.54 -18.51 -32.68
CA ALA A 996 60.64 -18.20 -33.58
C ALA A 996 61.87 -17.68 -32.83
N SER A 997 63.05 -18.03 -33.34
CA SER A 997 64.33 -17.58 -32.78
C SER A 997 65.26 -17.12 -33.90
N GLY A 998 66.20 -16.23 -33.56
CA GLY A 998 67.35 -15.93 -34.42
C GLY A 998 68.28 -17.14 -34.64
N SER A 999 68.14 -18.20 -33.84
CA SER A 999 68.77 -19.49 -34.08
C SER A 999 67.83 -20.45 -34.81
N SER A 1000 68.30 -20.99 -35.94
CA SER A 1000 67.63 -22.08 -36.66
C SER A 1000 67.75 -23.45 -35.98
N ALA A 1001 68.53 -23.54 -34.89
CA ALA A 1001 68.69 -24.75 -34.07
C ALA A 1001 67.81 -24.74 -32.79
N ALA A 1002 67.04 -23.67 -32.54
CA ALA A 1002 66.00 -23.70 -31.51
C ALA A 1002 64.92 -24.72 -31.88
N GLN A 1003 64.40 -25.46 -30.90
CA GLN A 1003 63.34 -26.46 -31.13
C GLN A 1003 62.59 -26.80 -29.85
N GLY A 1004 61.40 -27.40 -29.98
CA GLY A 1004 60.63 -27.97 -28.89
C GLY A 1004 59.41 -27.14 -28.49
N ILE A 1005 58.66 -27.68 -27.53
CA ILE A 1005 57.35 -27.16 -27.12
C ILE A 1005 57.46 -26.54 -25.72
N GLU A 1006 56.86 -25.37 -25.54
CA GLU A 1006 56.71 -24.67 -24.26
C GLU A 1006 55.28 -24.17 -24.06
N THR A 1007 54.87 -24.02 -22.80
CA THR A 1007 53.54 -23.52 -22.43
C THR A 1007 53.67 -22.40 -21.40
N TYR A 1008 53.03 -21.26 -21.63
CA TYR A 1008 53.06 -20.09 -20.77
C TYR A 1008 51.76 -19.91 -19.98
N TYR A 1009 51.87 -19.45 -18.73
CA TYR A 1009 50.77 -18.80 -18.00
C TYR A 1009 51.19 -17.43 -17.43
N TYR A 1010 50.22 -16.68 -16.91
CA TYR A 1010 50.46 -15.33 -16.38
C TYR A 1010 51.23 -15.34 -15.05
N GLN A 1011 52.17 -14.40 -14.90
CA GLN A 1011 52.79 -14.05 -13.63
C GLN A 1011 52.58 -12.54 -13.37
N PRO A 1012 51.98 -12.16 -12.23
CA PRO A 1012 51.89 -10.76 -11.84
C PRO A 1012 53.26 -10.12 -11.61
N TYR A 1013 53.40 -8.89 -12.11
CA TYR A 1013 54.51 -7.96 -11.91
C TYR A 1013 53.91 -6.54 -11.83
N ALA A 1014 54.44 -5.67 -10.97
CA ALA A 1014 53.87 -4.34 -10.71
C ALA A 1014 54.02 -3.38 -11.90
N GLU A 1015 55.04 -3.61 -12.71
CA GLU A 1015 55.41 -2.87 -13.92
C GLU A 1015 54.47 -3.16 -15.10
N TYR A 1016 53.66 -4.23 -15.00
CA TYR A 1016 52.74 -4.70 -16.04
C TYR A 1016 51.31 -4.88 -15.50
N PRO A 1017 50.64 -3.78 -15.07
CA PRO A 1017 49.27 -3.82 -14.57
C PRO A 1017 48.27 -4.22 -15.66
N SER A 1018 47.14 -4.80 -15.25
CA SER A 1018 46.04 -5.13 -16.17
C SER A 1018 45.26 -3.89 -16.60
N ARG A 1019 44.82 -3.87 -17.86
CA ARG A 1019 43.99 -2.82 -18.46
C ARG A 1019 42.48 -3.08 -18.35
N ILE A 1020 42.05 -4.35 -18.40
CA ILE A 1020 40.60 -4.71 -18.42
C ILE A 1020 40.19 -5.77 -17.39
N ASN A 1021 41.14 -6.27 -16.59
CA ASN A 1021 40.96 -7.35 -15.61
C ASN A 1021 41.67 -7.02 -14.27
N ALA A 1022 41.59 -5.77 -13.83
CA ALA A 1022 42.22 -5.31 -12.58
C ALA A 1022 41.77 -6.11 -11.34
N THR A 1023 40.55 -6.64 -11.34
CA THR A 1023 40.00 -7.44 -10.23
C THR A 1023 40.60 -8.84 -10.12
N TYR A 1024 40.84 -9.54 -11.25
CA TYR A 1024 41.16 -10.96 -11.22
C TYR A 1024 42.52 -11.35 -11.84
N HIS A 1025 43.26 -10.44 -12.49
CA HIS A 1025 44.52 -10.81 -13.16
C HIS A 1025 45.51 -11.50 -12.19
N ALA A 1026 45.60 -11.02 -10.95
CA ALA A 1026 46.44 -11.55 -9.88
C ALA A 1026 45.73 -12.48 -8.88
N ASN A 1027 44.53 -12.97 -9.19
CA ASN A 1027 43.78 -13.87 -8.29
C ASN A 1027 44.53 -15.20 -8.07
N PRO A 1028 44.79 -15.64 -6.81
CA PRO A 1028 45.57 -16.85 -6.54
C PRO A 1028 44.98 -18.14 -7.11
N THR A 1029 43.65 -18.33 -7.01
CA THR A 1029 42.95 -19.51 -7.54
C THR A 1029 43.09 -19.59 -9.06
N ARG A 1030 42.84 -18.47 -9.75
CA ARG A 1030 43.02 -18.34 -11.20
C ARG A 1030 44.44 -18.71 -11.64
N LEU A 1031 45.46 -18.24 -10.92
CA LEU A 1031 46.86 -18.52 -11.22
C LEU A 1031 47.23 -19.99 -10.99
N SER A 1032 46.75 -20.60 -9.90
CA SER A 1032 46.94 -22.02 -9.60
C SER A 1032 46.28 -22.94 -10.64
N MET A 1033 45.07 -22.59 -11.08
CA MET A 1033 44.39 -23.29 -12.17
C MET A 1033 45.12 -23.10 -13.51
N SER A 1034 45.68 -21.91 -13.78
CA SER A 1034 46.46 -21.67 -15.00
C SER A 1034 47.76 -22.49 -15.04
N ASP A 1035 48.46 -22.62 -13.91
CA ASP A 1035 49.62 -23.52 -13.76
C ASP A 1035 49.22 -24.99 -13.97
N THR A 1036 48.10 -25.42 -13.41
CA THR A 1036 47.59 -26.79 -13.56
C THR A 1036 47.21 -27.10 -15.01
N LEU A 1037 46.53 -26.17 -15.69
CA LEU A 1037 46.19 -26.26 -17.11
C LEU A 1037 47.46 -26.33 -17.99
N ALA A 1038 48.44 -25.47 -17.70
CA ALA A 1038 49.70 -25.42 -18.41
C ALA A 1038 50.47 -26.75 -18.30
N ASN A 1039 50.63 -27.27 -17.08
CA ASN A 1039 51.32 -28.54 -16.85
C ASN A 1039 50.57 -29.74 -17.46
N ALA A 1040 49.23 -29.74 -17.44
CA ALA A 1040 48.42 -30.79 -18.06
C ALA A 1040 48.56 -30.82 -19.59
N ILE A 1041 48.52 -29.66 -20.26
CA ILE A 1041 48.68 -29.57 -21.72
C ILE A 1041 50.13 -29.83 -22.13
N GLN A 1042 51.12 -29.22 -21.47
CA GLN A 1042 52.55 -29.45 -21.74
C GLN A 1042 52.90 -30.95 -21.64
N SER A 1043 52.45 -31.62 -20.57
CA SER A 1043 52.73 -33.06 -20.37
C SER A 1043 52.14 -33.93 -21.49
N SER A 1044 50.90 -33.67 -21.91
CA SER A 1044 50.27 -34.41 -23.01
C SER A 1044 50.94 -34.12 -24.37
N LEU A 1045 51.34 -32.86 -24.63
CA LEU A 1045 52.05 -32.48 -25.86
C LEU A 1045 53.38 -33.23 -26.01
N ILE A 1046 54.22 -33.24 -24.96
CA ILE A 1046 55.51 -33.92 -25.00
C ILE A 1046 55.34 -35.44 -25.14
N ASN A 1047 54.42 -36.04 -24.38
CA ASN A 1047 54.16 -37.48 -24.43
C ASN A 1047 53.63 -37.95 -25.81
N ALA A 1048 52.83 -37.13 -26.50
CA ALA A 1048 52.27 -37.47 -27.80
C ALA A 1048 53.20 -37.18 -29.00
N THR A 1049 54.09 -36.18 -28.89
CA THR A 1049 54.94 -35.71 -30.00
C THR A 1049 56.38 -36.20 -29.97
N GLY A 1050 56.90 -36.55 -28.78
CA GLY A 1050 58.33 -36.77 -28.57
C GLY A 1050 59.19 -35.51 -28.80
N ALA A 1051 58.59 -34.32 -28.82
CA ALA A 1051 59.31 -33.06 -28.98
C ALA A 1051 60.18 -32.73 -27.76
N GLN A 1052 61.20 -31.88 -27.95
CA GLN A 1052 62.03 -31.38 -26.85
C GLN A 1052 61.14 -30.59 -25.87
N ASN A 1053 61.19 -30.98 -24.59
CA ASN A 1053 60.42 -30.32 -23.53
C ASN A 1053 61.13 -29.04 -23.07
N GLN A 1054 60.64 -27.87 -23.51
CA GLN A 1054 61.11 -26.57 -23.05
C GLN A 1054 60.39 -26.09 -21.77
N GLY A 1055 59.45 -26.89 -21.25
CA GLY A 1055 58.80 -26.73 -19.94
C GLY A 1055 57.61 -25.78 -19.92
N VAL A 1056 57.03 -25.65 -18.72
CA VAL A 1056 56.05 -24.60 -18.41
C VAL A 1056 56.78 -23.35 -17.96
N LYS A 1057 56.36 -22.19 -18.49
CA LYS A 1057 56.98 -20.88 -18.29
C LYS A 1057 55.95 -19.85 -17.83
N ARG A 1058 56.45 -18.68 -17.39
CA ARG A 1058 55.66 -17.59 -16.83
C ARG A 1058 55.95 -16.28 -17.55
N GLN A 1059 54.93 -15.54 -17.97
CA GLN A 1059 55.12 -14.28 -18.72
C GLN A 1059 53.95 -13.30 -18.58
N THR A 1060 54.16 -12.01 -18.90
CA THR A 1060 53.17 -10.92 -18.82
C THR A 1060 52.40 -10.68 -20.12
N PHE A 1061 52.26 -11.70 -20.99
CA PHE A 1061 51.53 -11.59 -22.26
C PHE A 1061 50.10 -11.07 -22.04
N ALA A 1062 49.65 -10.15 -22.90
CA ALA A 1062 48.37 -9.46 -22.74
C ALA A 1062 47.19 -10.44 -22.66
N VAL A 1063 47.11 -11.41 -23.58
CA VAL A 1063 46.06 -12.45 -23.60
C VAL A 1063 46.01 -13.33 -22.33
N LEU A 1064 47.09 -13.36 -21.54
CA LEU A 1064 47.17 -14.10 -20.28
C LEU A 1064 46.91 -13.20 -19.05
N ARG A 1065 47.25 -11.92 -19.12
CA ARG A 1065 46.98 -10.92 -18.07
C ARG A 1065 45.52 -10.46 -18.07
N GLU A 1066 45.01 -10.13 -19.25
CA GLU A 1066 43.73 -9.45 -19.42
C GLU A 1066 42.51 -10.40 -19.41
N THR A 1067 42.74 -11.71 -19.48
CA THR A 1067 41.68 -12.74 -19.43
C THR A 1067 41.35 -13.13 -17.97
N THR A 1068 40.08 -13.17 -17.60
CA THR A 1068 39.59 -13.49 -16.25
C THR A 1068 39.67 -14.98 -15.92
N ALA A 1069 39.42 -15.84 -16.91
CA ALA A 1069 39.56 -17.29 -16.77
C ALA A 1069 41.03 -17.71 -16.55
N PRO A 1070 41.29 -18.91 -16.01
CA PRO A 1070 42.56 -19.62 -16.15
C PRO A 1070 43.00 -19.61 -17.62
N ALA A 1071 44.24 -19.15 -17.87
CA ALA A 1071 44.68 -18.81 -19.22
C ALA A 1071 46.10 -19.31 -19.50
N VAL A 1072 46.27 -19.95 -20.65
CA VAL A 1072 47.56 -20.43 -21.15
C VAL A 1072 47.81 -20.05 -22.60
N LEU A 1073 49.08 -19.96 -22.99
CA LEU A 1073 49.54 -19.80 -24.37
C LEU A 1073 50.50 -20.94 -24.71
N LEU A 1074 50.24 -21.65 -25.80
CA LEU A 1074 51.00 -22.83 -26.23
C LEU A 1074 51.92 -22.46 -27.40
N GLU A 1075 53.20 -22.76 -27.28
CA GLU A 1075 54.19 -22.63 -28.36
C GLU A 1075 54.54 -24.03 -28.89
N LEU A 1076 53.97 -24.42 -30.05
CA LEU A 1076 53.94 -25.83 -30.47
C LEU A 1076 55.18 -26.31 -31.27
N GLY A 1077 56.25 -25.52 -31.27
CA GLY A 1077 57.51 -25.74 -32.01
C GLY A 1077 58.08 -24.43 -32.56
N PHE A 1078 59.29 -24.45 -33.11
CA PHE A 1078 59.96 -23.26 -33.65
C PHE A 1078 59.89 -23.19 -35.18
N LEU A 1079 59.15 -22.23 -35.75
CA LEU A 1079 59.03 -22.06 -37.20
C LEU A 1079 60.35 -21.60 -37.86
N SER A 1080 61.27 -21.01 -37.09
CA SER A 1080 62.61 -20.66 -37.56
C SER A 1080 63.54 -21.87 -37.79
N ASN A 1081 63.15 -23.06 -37.32
CA ASN A 1081 63.88 -24.30 -37.50
C ASN A 1081 63.33 -25.08 -38.72
N PRO A 1082 64.14 -25.39 -39.74
CA PRO A 1082 63.68 -26.08 -40.95
C PRO A 1082 62.99 -27.44 -40.70
N GLN A 1083 63.44 -28.20 -39.69
CA GLN A 1083 62.89 -29.52 -39.38
C GLN A 1083 61.54 -29.40 -38.68
N GLU A 1084 61.42 -28.48 -37.72
CA GLU A 1084 60.16 -28.21 -37.04
C GLU A 1084 59.13 -27.58 -37.98
N ALA A 1085 59.53 -26.61 -38.82
CA ALA A 1085 58.65 -26.00 -39.81
C ALA A 1085 58.09 -27.02 -40.80
N ALA A 1086 58.94 -27.89 -41.36
CA ALA A 1086 58.49 -28.97 -42.24
C ALA A 1086 57.53 -29.95 -41.53
N ARG A 1087 57.84 -30.31 -40.26
CA ARG A 1087 56.99 -31.18 -39.43
C ARG A 1087 55.62 -30.55 -39.12
N LEU A 1088 55.61 -29.30 -38.69
CA LEU A 1088 54.42 -28.50 -38.36
C LEU A 1088 53.49 -28.29 -39.55
N SER A 1089 54.02 -28.24 -40.77
CA SER A 1089 53.21 -28.19 -42.00
C SER A 1089 52.49 -29.50 -42.34
N THR A 1090 52.85 -30.63 -41.71
CA THR A 1090 52.16 -31.91 -41.98
C THR A 1090 50.82 -32.01 -41.25
N SER A 1091 49.78 -32.44 -41.96
CA SER A 1091 48.45 -32.65 -41.36
C SER A 1091 48.50 -33.68 -40.22
N ALA A 1092 49.35 -34.71 -40.34
CA ALA A 1092 49.52 -35.74 -39.32
C ALA A 1092 50.10 -35.19 -38.01
N TYR A 1093 51.09 -34.29 -38.04
CA TYR A 1093 51.62 -33.70 -36.81
C TYR A 1093 50.65 -32.68 -36.21
N GLN A 1094 49.93 -31.90 -37.03
CA GLN A 1094 48.85 -31.02 -36.56
C GLN A 1094 47.72 -31.82 -35.88
N GLU A 1095 47.44 -33.03 -36.35
CA GLU A 1095 46.48 -33.96 -35.75
C GLU A 1095 46.99 -34.50 -34.40
N THR A 1096 48.25 -34.91 -34.30
CA THR A 1096 48.90 -35.31 -33.03
C THR A 1096 48.89 -34.18 -32.01
N LEU A 1097 49.24 -32.96 -32.42
CA LEU A 1097 49.17 -31.76 -31.56
C LEU A 1097 47.74 -31.51 -31.07
N ALA A 1098 46.75 -31.57 -31.95
CA ALA A 1098 45.35 -31.36 -31.58
C ALA A 1098 44.84 -32.42 -30.60
N ASN A 1099 45.15 -33.70 -30.83
CA ASN A 1099 44.82 -34.80 -29.91
C ASN A 1099 45.47 -34.59 -28.52
N ALA A 1100 46.72 -34.13 -28.49
CA ALA A 1100 47.46 -33.88 -27.25
C ALA A 1100 46.90 -32.70 -26.43
N ILE A 1101 46.52 -31.61 -27.10
CA ILE A 1101 45.86 -30.45 -26.47
C ILE A 1101 44.52 -30.89 -25.85
N VAL A 1102 43.71 -31.65 -26.60
CA VAL A 1102 42.44 -32.21 -26.12
C VAL A 1102 42.66 -33.12 -24.91
N ALA A 1103 43.66 -34.00 -24.94
CA ALA A 1103 44.00 -34.87 -23.81
C ALA A 1103 44.45 -34.07 -22.58
N GLY A 1104 45.22 -33.00 -22.76
CA GLY A 1104 45.62 -32.08 -21.70
C GLY A 1104 44.44 -31.33 -21.07
N ILE A 1105 43.52 -30.82 -21.89
CA ILE A 1105 42.28 -30.17 -21.45
C ILE A 1105 41.39 -31.17 -20.69
N LYS A 1106 41.13 -32.36 -21.24
CA LYS A 1106 40.36 -33.40 -20.55
C LYS A 1106 40.98 -33.79 -19.19
N ARG A 1107 42.32 -33.85 -19.12
CA ARG A 1107 43.05 -34.08 -17.87
C ARG A 1107 42.87 -32.93 -16.87
N TYR A 1108 42.94 -31.68 -17.32
CA TYR A 1108 42.67 -30.52 -16.47
C TYR A 1108 41.26 -30.57 -15.86
N TYR A 1109 40.22 -30.80 -16.68
CA TYR A 1109 38.86 -30.92 -16.16
C TYR A 1109 38.75 -32.07 -15.14
N SER A 1110 39.40 -33.22 -15.36
CA SER A 1110 39.41 -34.35 -14.39
C SER A 1110 40.15 -34.10 -13.06
N ILE A 1111 40.77 -32.94 -12.87
CA ILE A 1111 41.39 -32.53 -11.58
C ILE A 1111 40.41 -31.68 -10.75
N TYR A 1112 39.38 -31.11 -11.37
CA TYR A 1112 38.47 -30.11 -10.80
C TYR A 1112 36.98 -30.48 -10.98
N ASN A 1113 36.67 -31.75 -11.27
CA ASN A 1113 35.34 -32.30 -11.59
C ASN A 1113 35.11 -33.60 -10.81
#